data_AF-A0A0C9US72-F1
#
_entry.id   AF-A0A0C9US72-F1
#
_cell.length_a   1.000
_cell.length_b   1.000
_cell.length_c   1.000
_cell.angle_alpha   90.00
_cell.angle_beta   90.00
_cell.angle_gamma   90.00
#
_symmetry.space_group_name_H-M   'P 1'
#
loop_
_entity.id
_entity.type
_entity.pdbx_description
1 polymer ?
#
loop_
_entity_poly.entity_id
_entity_poly.type
_entity_poly.pdbx_seq_one_letter_code
_entity_poly.pdbx_strand_id
1 'polypeptide(L)'
;MPTHDYYDDIKAPSSFPSSTVISQSSPHSHVPIAAKTVFSRGSAPLSLPALDNYLSTFPAPNFTSFPARKPHRGKHKQANPFPPMELLSATGCTIEDLENNSTIRSWWRNRGSIFNTLTSWTLGLLGSSALVSYYSLHGLYDSLQIFALLLSIFVKDDAATKNDLRLLFLGTIPNVLALNFGRTLVSLIMFVVCMAICALLVYYFHVSVATCSTAQVKEGFQGKDTRSRWGVVFTAFALTLMYLPMSTAAVHALVWSSDFWPGSPEAQNVTNVCYTTTLNQNEINWAPLVVVLAALTFIFLTIGFPIRMIVAIRAASPHVDKFSELGRPRNGVQMNHEYQRLLDRDDNPLSFLYKDLRMGWGTYKAAYLFIKLSTLLIVALLDTNNCMLISANKATVSIVREALLVAATTAFLLIQSFLTPFLDPVNNASEWVSRVGYVAYAVLGLIVSTNVSDDVKAAFNGPILYVVYVINYGFSFYFAFINLSWTHRLVKKLARRLDFSIDIFSPDLDISRKSRHIKRRIWQETISVLLLATPECAMPKAQKLVFAEAENAEWPPYLLDFRRTPAERHVENLKILRELGGTEYATGVALWNCKHSERMNHIQDYIQRHLIGPDSYWQPPQRDPGGNCFGNAWWIPFPPTLVIRYDNGDLAIIKKMRDFETYIRQNADKWVQDKRRIRMALRALDGKVVKWPYTHTEWVGSKFLWCWGHRYSAQITMKYETCVFSIKRKGTLPWKGFELGSGFDIQLRYTPDIQVDGTVIGVDEEFDLTPQLAHFLRLNHDLIHECLPNVDYVLFDYRRWIRRNAQAKRDVLTHEFLSNVYCSPKSTHELSKTLADQEKDLRVRQTFVEFEDAIAAANERMSFVYQSEASTWWYLYWDDLWRRNYDVVDALQKHAPDFDPHYPTSIAYRLLPRAALETFLTQRGLFSGNSGKKDFIHTGLLNKLYFRLNQIIFRGSSKVIQYHLGEASYEVELEDLDLDFPSGHARNSTLGTGGGTDHDDAEIRARPLYRWEDIFDDPISNERTRRWLPKMKVWLGLNPYWHSRKARTSGVSLDLRLEDGSYVMIDHEVDRLKEKVV
;
A
#
# COMPACT_ATOMS: atom_id res chain seq x y z
N MET A 1 -6.24 0.72 -47.71
CA MET A 1 -7.36 1.12 -48.60
C MET A 1 -8.12 -0.13 -49.04
N PRO A 2 -9.46 -0.10 -49.14
CA PRO A 2 -10.39 0.88 -48.61
C PRO A 2 -10.93 0.48 -47.22
N THR A 3 -11.32 1.50 -46.46
CA THR A 3 -11.72 1.52 -45.05
C THR A 3 -13.07 2.24 -44.99
N HIS A 4 -14.08 1.61 -44.42
CA HIS A 4 -15.42 2.11 -44.08
C HIS A 4 -15.99 1.13 -43.05
N ASP A 5 -16.71 1.43 -41.98
CA ASP A 5 -17.11 2.64 -41.24
C ASP A 5 -17.55 2.08 -39.88
N TYR A 6 -17.03 2.57 -38.74
CA TYR A 6 -17.75 2.56 -37.45
C TYR A 6 -16.99 3.30 -36.34
N TYR A 7 -16.40 4.45 -36.60
CA TYR A 7 -15.95 5.39 -35.56
C TYR A 7 -15.86 6.79 -36.15
N ASP A 8 -16.97 7.53 -36.05
CA ASP A 8 -16.97 8.98 -36.00
C ASP A 8 -18.14 9.40 -35.10
N ASP A 9 -17.81 9.89 -33.91
CA ASP A 9 -18.51 11.01 -33.25
C ASP A 9 -17.77 11.38 -31.95
N ILE A 10 -16.54 11.88 -32.13
CA ILE A 10 -15.98 12.91 -31.26
C ILE A 10 -15.50 14.03 -32.21
N LYS A 11 -16.47 14.72 -32.82
CA LYS A 11 -16.22 16.06 -33.34
C LYS A 11 -16.44 17.03 -32.20
N ALA A 12 -15.40 17.83 -31.93
CA ALA A 12 -15.55 19.07 -31.20
C ALA A 12 -16.66 19.92 -31.86
N PRO A 13 -17.62 20.47 -31.09
CA PRO A 13 -18.47 21.51 -31.63
C PRO A 13 -17.67 22.81 -31.70
N SER A 14 -17.09 23.11 -32.86
CA SER A 14 -16.70 24.47 -33.24
C SER A 14 -17.78 25.05 -34.15
N SER A 15 -18.82 25.60 -33.53
CA SER A 15 -19.62 26.70 -34.07
C SER A 15 -20.49 27.23 -32.93
N PHE A 16 -20.11 28.40 -32.43
CA PHE A 16 -20.90 29.23 -31.55
C PHE A 16 -22.34 29.38 -32.08
N PRO A 17 -23.39 29.07 -31.30
CA PRO A 17 -24.54 29.92 -31.24
C PRO A 17 -24.25 31.03 -30.23
N SER A 18 -24.36 32.25 -30.72
CA SER A 18 -24.32 33.52 -30.03
C SER A 18 -24.77 33.50 -28.57
N SER A 19 -23.92 34.04 -27.70
CA SER A 19 -24.29 34.88 -26.54
C SER A 19 -25.63 34.53 -25.88
N THR A 20 -25.61 33.58 -24.95
CA THR A 20 -26.70 33.43 -23.98
C THR A 20 -26.67 34.66 -23.08
N VAL A 21 -27.76 35.42 -23.14
CA VAL A 21 -27.97 36.67 -22.43
C VAL A 21 -27.81 36.42 -20.93
N ILE A 22 -26.76 37.01 -20.34
CA ILE A 22 -26.67 37.23 -18.90
C ILE A 22 -27.85 38.14 -18.55
N SER A 23 -28.91 37.57 -17.99
CA SER A 23 -30.05 38.34 -17.50
C SER A 23 -29.60 39.13 -16.27
N GLN A 24 -29.26 40.40 -16.46
CA GLN A 24 -29.20 41.37 -15.36
C GLN A 24 -30.61 41.60 -14.85
N SER A 25 -31.05 40.83 -13.84
CA SER A 25 -32.24 41.17 -13.07
C SER A 25 -31.93 42.31 -12.11
N SER A 26 -32.88 43.23 -11.99
CA SER A 26 -32.95 44.37 -11.07
C SER A 26 -32.60 43.99 -9.61
N PRO A 27 -32.15 44.94 -8.77
CA PRO A 27 -31.78 44.68 -7.38
C PRO A 27 -32.97 44.12 -6.60
N HIS A 28 -32.92 42.83 -6.27
CA HIS A 28 -33.94 42.12 -5.49
C HIS A 28 -34.00 42.65 -4.05
N SER A 29 -35.21 42.72 -3.47
CA SER A 29 -35.42 43.19 -2.09
C SER A 29 -35.18 42.09 -1.03
N HIS A 30 -34.76 40.88 -1.41
CA HIS A 30 -34.56 39.76 -0.51
C HIS A 30 -33.08 39.47 -0.26
N VAL A 31 -32.77 39.01 0.95
CA VAL A 31 -31.41 38.61 1.33
C VAL A 31 -31.35 37.08 1.26
N PRO A 32 -30.54 36.49 0.36
CA PRO A 32 -30.41 35.04 0.25
C PRO A 32 -29.77 34.44 1.52
N ILE A 33 -30.20 33.24 1.90
CA ILE A 33 -29.80 32.59 3.16
C ILE A 33 -28.60 31.68 2.91
N ALA A 34 -27.57 31.74 3.75
CA ALA A 34 -26.42 30.84 3.63
C ALA A 34 -26.79 29.36 3.65
N ALA A 35 -26.25 28.59 2.71
CA ALA A 35 -26.37 27.14 2.65
C ALA A 35 -25.92 26.49 3.97
N LYS A 36 -24.83 26.99 4.57
CA LYS A 36 -24.35 26.59 5.89
C LYS A 36 -25.41 26.70 6.99
N THR A 37 -26.26 27.72 6.94
CA THR A 37 -27.35 27.93 7.90
C THR A 37 -28.48 26.93 7.65
N VAL A 38 -28.89 26.78 6.38
CA VAL A 38 -29.98 25.90 5.95
C VAL A 38 -29.64 24.41 6.19
N PHE A 39 -28.37 24.02 6.08
CA PHE A 39 -27.92 22.63 6.25
C PHE A 39 -27.40 22.32 7.67
N SER A 40 -27.47 23.28 8.59
CA SER A 40 -27.01 23.10 9.98
C SER A 40 -27.90 22.15 10.79
N ARG A 41 -27.37 21.57 11.89
CA ARG A 41 -28.12 20.62 12.74
C ARG A 41 -29.43 21.16 13.30
N GLY A 42 -29.48 22.46 13.63
CA GLY A 42 -30.64 23.12 14.23
C GLY A 42 -31.46 23.96 13.25
N SER A 43 -31.32 23.71 11.95
CA SER A 43 -32.05 24.46 10.92
C SER A 43 -33.56 24.17 10.96
N ALA A 44 -34.36 25.14 10.55
CA ALA A 44 -35.77 24.91 10.22
C ALA A 44 -35.90 23.91 9.05
N PRO A 45 -37.00 23.14 8.97
CA PRO A 45 -37.25 22.24 7.85
C PRO A 45 -37.50 23.01 6.54
N LEU A 46 -36.91 22.55 5.45
CA LEU A 46 -37.16 23.01 4.08
C LEU A 46 -38.46 22.38 3.53
N SER A 47 -39.46 23.22 3.26
CA SER A 47 -40.76 22.85 2.71
C SER A 47 -40.77 23.03 1.19
N LEU A 48 -41.01 21.95 0.45
CA LEU A 48 -41.06 21.95 -1.02
C LEU A 48 -42.31 21.19 -1.51
N PRO A 49 -43.52 21.79 -1.43
CA PRO A 49 -44.76 21.09 -1.76
C PRO A 49 -44.81 20.55 -3.18
N ALA A 50 -44.23 21.27 -4.15
CA ALA A 50 -44.14 20.80 -5.54
C ALA A 50 -43.27 19.55 -5.68
N LEU A 51 -42.16 19.47 -4.94
CA LEU A 51 -41.29 18.30 -4.89
C LEU A 51 -42.00 17.14 -4.20
N ASP A 52 -42.62 17.37 -3.05
CA ASP A 52 -43.33 16.33 -2.30
C ASP A 52 -44.50 15.75 -3.11
N ASN A 53 -45.24 16.58 -3.83
CA ASN A 53 -46.29 16.16 -4.76
C ASN A 53 -45.72 15.34 -5.93
N TYR A 54 -44.56 15.71 -6.47
CA TYR A 54 -43.91 14.92 -7.52
C TYR A 54 -43.42 13.56 -6.99
N LEU A 55 -42.77 13.54 -5.82
CA LEU A 55 -42.26 12.32 -5.19
C LEU A 55 -43.38 11.36 -4.81
N SER A 56 -44.57 11.85 -4.46
CA SER A 56 -45.72 10.99 -4.14
C SER A 56 -46.31 10.28 -5.37
N THR A 57 -45.98 10.70 -6.59
CA THR A 57 -46.41 10.02 -7.82
C THR A 57 -45.60 8.77 -8.15
N PHE A 58 -44.43 8.57 -7.51
CA PHE A 58 -43.61 7.40 -7.78
C PHE A 58 -44.27 6.13 -7.24
N PRO A 59 -44.40 5.07 -8.06
CA PRO A 59 -44.97 3.82 -7.60
C PRO A 59 -44.07 3.18 -6.54
N ALA A 60 -44.69 2.46 -5.60
CA ALA A 60 -43.93 1.60 -4.70
C ALA A 60 -43.20 0.52 -5.53
N PRO A 61 -41.95 0.16 -5.17
CA PRO A 61 -41.25 -0.92 -5.84
C PRO A 61 -42.03 -2.22 -5.66
N ASN A 62 -42.25 -2.95 -6.77
CA ASN A 62 -42.83 -4.28 -6.76
C ASN A 62 -41.83 -5.24 -7.39
N PHE A 63 -40.92 -5.77 -6.56
CA PHE A 63 -39.96 -6.79 -6.98
C PHE A 63 -40.63 -8.16 -6.99
N THR A 64 -40.20 -9.03 -7.89
CA THR A 64 -40.66 -10.42 -7.85
C THR A 64 -40.27 -11.08 -6.52
N SER A 65 -41.20 -11.85 -5.95
CA SER A 65 -40.93 -12.60 -4.73
C SER A 65 -40.15 -13.86 -5.07
N PHE A 66 -38.91 -13.95 -4.60
CA PHE A 66 -38.09 -15.13 -4.78
C PHE A 66 -38.24 -16.10 -3.61
N PRO A 67 -38.37 -17.42 -3.84
CA PRO A 67 -38.43 -18.40 -2.77
C PRO A 67 -37.09 -18.44 -2.02
N ALA A 68 -37.15 -18.44 -0.68
CA ALA A 68 -35.95 -18.60 0.15
C ALA A 68 -35.30 -19.96 -0.12
N ARG A 69 -34.00 -20.00 -0.41
CA ARG A 69 -33.29 -21.28 -0.63
C ARG A 69 -32.98 -22.01 0.68
N LYS A 70 -32.94 -21.30 1.82
CA LYS A 70 -32.85 -21.92 3.16
C LYS A 70 -33.83 -21.30 4.16
N PRO A 71 -34.50 -22.11 5.00
CA PRO A 71 -35.34 -21.58 6.07
C PRO A 71 -34.47 -20.90 7.14
N HIS A 72 -34.66 -19.60 7.36
CA HIS A 72 -34.07 -18.90 8.50
C HIS A 72 -34.53 -19.55 9.82
N ARG A 73 -33.59 -20.00 10.65
CA ARG A 73 -33.83 -20.37 12.05
C ARG A 73 -34.02 -19.09 12.88
N GLY A 74 -35.15 -18.42 12.74
CA GLY A 74 -35.51 -17.24 13.51
C GLY A 74 -37.03 -17.06 13.62
N LYS A 75 -37.53 -16.68 14.80
CA LYS A 75 -38.98 -16.55 15.10
C LYS A 75 -39.67 -15.34 14.46
N HIS A 76 -39.02 -14.60 13.56
CA HIS A 76 -39.60 -13.43 12.89
C HIS A 76 -39.58 -13.58 11.37
N LYS A 77 -40.72 -13.32 10.72
CA LYS A 77 -40.85 -13.14 9.26
C LYS A 77 -40.05 -11.90 8.83
N GLN A 78 -38.74 -11.99 8.73
CA GLN A 78 -37.92 -10.96 8.08
C GLN A 78 -38.01 -11.15 6.57
N ALA A 79 -38.07 -10.06 5.80
CA ALA A 79 -37.99 -10.10 4.35
C ALA A 79 -36.63 -10.71 3.95
N ASN A 80 -36.61 -11.62 2.98
CA ASN A 80 -35.36 -12.22 2.52
C ASN A 80 -34.59 -11.22 1.65
N PRO A 81 -33.25 -11.19 1.73
CA PRO A 81 -32.43 -10.41 0.82
C PRO A 81 -32.56 -10.96 -0.61
N PHE A 82 -32.14 -10.18 -1.60
CA PHE A 82 -32.09 -10.63 -3.00
C PHE A 82 -31.22 -11.89 -3.14
N PRO A 83 -31.56 -12.83 -4.05
CA PRO A 83 -30.92 -14.14 -4.13
C PRO A 83 -29.37 -14.17 -4.13
N PRO A 84 -28.64 -13.30 -4.87
CA PRO A 84 -27.18 -13.34 -4.83
C PRO A 84 -26.64 -12.93 -3.46
N MET A 85 -27.30 -12.00 -2.76
CA MET A 85 -26.85 -11.53 -1.45
C MET A 85 -27.20 -12.53 -0.34
N GLU A 86 -28.28 -13.30 -0.50
CA GLU A 86 -28.54 -14.47 0.35
C GLU A 86 -27.35 -15.44 0.27
N LEU A 87 -26.88 -15.74 -0.96
CA LEU A 87 -25.71 -16.60 -1.18
C LEU A 87 -24.44 -16.04 -0.53
N LEU A 88 -24.17 -14.74 -0.69
CA LEU A 88 -23.02 -14.08 -0.06
C LEU A 88 -23.11 -14.17 1.48
N SER A 89 -24.26 -13.84 2.06
CA SER A 89 -24.47 -13.87 3.51
C SER A 89 -24.27 -15.26 4.10
N ALA A 90 -24.61 -16.32 3.35
CA ALA A 90 -24.42 -17.71 3.75
C ALA A 90 -22.93 -18.11 3.86
N THR A 91 -22.02 -17.39 3.20
CA THR A 91 -20.57 -17.63 3.32
C THR A 91 -19.98 -17.04 4.60
N GLY A 92 -20.61 -15.99 5.15
CA GLY A 92 -20.07 -15.21 6.27
C GLY A 92 -18.81 -14.41 5.91
N CYS A 93 -18.53 -14.19 4.61
CA CYS A 93 -17.39 -13.44 4.10
C CYS A 93 -17.86 -12.25 3.27
N THR A 94 -17.03 -11.21 3.17
CA THR A 94 -17.26 -10.11 2.21
C THR A 94 -16.84 -10.55 0.80
N ILE A 95 -17.31 -9.85 -0.24
CA ILE A 95 -16.87 -10.12 -1.63
C ILE A 95 -15.36 -9.98 -1.75
N GLU A 96 -14.79 -8.99 -1.07
CA GLU A 96 -13.36 -8.72 -1.09
C GLU A 96 -12.55 -9.84 -0.38
N ASP A 97 -13.10 -10.47 0.66
CA ASP A 97 -12.50 -11.67 1.28
C ASP A 97 -12.50 -12.84 0.30
N LEU A 98 -13.58 -12.99 -0.47
CA LEU A 98 -13.70 -14.04 -1.49
C LEU A 98 -12.75 -13.77 -2.67
N GLU A 99 -12.63 -12.54 -3.16
CA GLU A 99 -11.71 -12.18 -4.26
C GLU A 99 -10.24 -12.42 -3.91
N ASN A 100 -9.85 -12.16 -2.66
CA ASN A 100 -8.48 -12.42 -2.19
C ASN A 100 -8.28 -13.87 -1.68
N ASN A 101 -9.35 -14.67 -1.63
CA ASN A 101 -9.40 -15.98 -0.97
C ASN A 101 -8.80 -15.96 0.45
N SER A 102 -9.00 -14.85 1.16
CA SER A 102 -8.42 -14.60 2.48
C SER A 102 -9.29 -13.64 3.26
N THR A 103 -9.66 -14.03 4.48
CA THR A 103 -10.36 -13.14 5.40
C THR A 103 -9.39 -12.24 6.12
N ILE A 104 -9.76 -10.97 6.34
CA ILE A 104 -9.05 -10.11 7.31
C ILE A 104 -9.10 -10.81 8.67
N ARG A 105 -7.94 -11.29 9.15
CA ARG A 105 -7.90 -12.05 10.41
C ARG A 105 -8.38 -11.16 11.54
N SER A 106 -9.31 -11.69 12.34
CA SER A 106 -9.74 -11.04 13.57
C SER A 106 -8.54 -10.65 14.42
N TRP A 107 -8.61 -9.47 15.02
CA TRP A 107 -7.46 -8.83 15.67
C TRP A 107 -6.78 -9.71 16.74
N TRP A 108 -7.51 -10.58 17.44
CA TRP A 108 -6.94 -11.53 18.43
C TRP A 108 -6.20 -12.72 17.80
N ARG A 109 -6.43 -13.01 16.51
CA ARG A 109 -5.82 -14.13 15.76
C ARG A 109 -4.76 -13.66 14.75
N ASN A 110 -4.58 -12.35 14.64
CA ASN A 110 -3.64 -11.73 13.72
C ASN A 110 -2.22 -11.82 14.30
N ARG A 111 -1.27 -12.32 13.51
CA ARG A 111 0.09 -12.67 13.99
C ARG A 111 0.89 -11.44 14.44
N GLY A 112 0.63 -10.27 13.85
CA GLY A 112 1.19 -8.99 14.30
C GLY A 112 0.59 -8.49 15.62
N SER A 113 -0.64 -8.90 15.96
CA SER A 113 -1.31 -8.52 17.22
C SER A 113 -0.73 -9.24 18.43
N ILE A 114 -0.32 -10.50 18.26
CA ILE A 114 0.35 -11.29 19.32
C ILE A 114 1.69 -10.65 19.74
N PHE A 115 2.40 -9.99 18.81
CA PHE A 115 3.62 -9.27 19.15
C PHE A 115 3.35 -7.96 19.91
N ASN A 116 2.25 -7.27 19.59
CA ASN A 116 1.77 -6.20 20.46
C ASN A 116 1.51 -6.76 21.88
N THR A 117 1.12 -8.04 22.02
CA THR A 117 0.83 -8.70 23.32
C THR A 117 2.08 -9.07 24.07
N LEU A 118 3.16 -9.42 23.37
CA LEU A 118 4.42 -9.70 24.03
C LEU A 118 5.03 -8.47 24.72
N THR A 119 4.63 -7.25 24.35
CA THR A 119 5.00 -6.03 25.11
C THR A 119 4.27 -5.90 26.45
N SER A 120 3.23 -6.71 26.72
CA SER A 120 2.54 -6.73 28.02
C SER A 120 3.25 -7.52 29.11
N TRP A 121 4.37 -8.19 28.79
CA TRP A 121 5.18 -8.88 29.81
C TRP A 121 6.17 -7.95 30.54
N THR A 122 6.30 -6.69 30.11
CA THR A 122 7.17 -5.69 30.74
C THR A 122 6.43 -4.56 31.47
N LEU A 123 5.09 -4.62 31.59
CA LEU A 123 4.33 -3.64 32.37
C LEU A 123 3.10 -4.26 33.07
N GLY A 124 3.35 -5.05 34.12
CA GLY A 124 2.33 -5.64 35.00
C GLY A 124 1.62 -4.64 35.93
N LEU A 125 1.26 -3.43 35.48
CA LEU A 125 0.60 -2.43 36.34
C LEU A 125 -0.62 -1.72 35.73
N LEU A 126 -1.08 -2.03 34.51
CA LEU A 126 -2.33 -1.51 33.96
C LEU A 126 -3.15 -2.62 33.30
N GLY A 127 -4.34 -2.87 33.85
CA GLY A 127 -5.17 -4.04 33.55
C GLY A 127 -5.73 -4.12 32.12
N SER A 128 -5.87 -5.38 31.67
CA SER A 128 -6.87 -5.98 30.77
C SER A 128 -7.30 -5.29 29.45
N SER A 129 -6.66 -4.22 29.00
CA SER A 129 -7.02 -3.52 27.75
C SER A 129 -5.81 -3.14 26.90
N ALA A 130 -4.85 -4.04 26.80
CA ALA A 130 -3.77 -3.91 25.82
C ALA A 130 -4.31 -4.39 24.45
N LEU A 131 -4.04 -3.66 23.37
CA LEU A 131 -3.37 -4.17 22.15
C LEU A 131 -3.74 -3.49 20.82
N VAL A 132 -2.97 -2.45 20.46
CA VAL A 132 -2.73 -1.78 19.15
C VAL A 132 -2.29 -0.34 19.53
N SER A 133 -1.36 0.41 18.93
CA SER A 133 -0.61 0.34 17.67
C SER A 133 0.90 0.20 17.94
N TYR A 134 1.58 -0.69 17.22
CA TYR A 134 3.05 -0.82 17.27
C TYR A 134 3.75 0.53 17.09
N TYR A 135 3.25 1.38 16.19
CA TYR A 135 3.80 2.72 15.98
C TYR A 135 3.62 3.65 17.16
N SER A 136 2.49 3.63 17.88
CA SER A 136 2.34 4.53 19.02
C SER A 136 3.30 4.17 20.16
N LEU A 137 3.50 2.87 20.39
CA LEU A 137 4.43 2.39 21.41
C LEU A 137 5.90 2.56 20.99
N HIS A 138 6.23 2.28 19.72
CA HIS A 138 7.57 2.51 19.18
C HIS A 138 7.91 4.00 19.09
N GLY A 139 6.98 4.85 18.66
CA GLY A 139 7.14 6.31 18.62
C GLY A 139 7.32 6.91 20.01
N LEU A 140 6.63 6.36 21.02
CA LEU A 140 6.85 6.69 22.42
C LEU A 140 8.26 6.26 22.86
N TYR A 141 8.71 5.04 22.56
CA TYR A 141 10.08 4.57 22.85
C TYR A 141 11.16 5.38 22.13
N ASP A 142 10.99 5.70 20.85
CA ASP A 142 11.90 6.53 20.07
C ASP A 142 12.02 7.92 20.66
N SER A 143 10.89 8.47 21.11
CA SER A 143 10.86 9.77 21.78
C SER A 143 11.57 9.72 23.11
N LEU A 144 11.32 8.69 23.91
CA LEU A 144 12.01 8.43 25.18
C LEU A 144 13.53 8.27 25.00
N GLN A 145 13.96 7.54 23.98
CA GLN A 145 15.36 7.26 23.69
C GLN A 145 16.15 8.51 23.29
N ILE A 146 15.63 9.29 22.34
CA ILE A 146 16.25 10.55 21.92
C ILE A 146 16.19 11.57 23.06
N PHE A 147 15.09 11.57 23.79
CA PHE A 147 14.94 12.43 24.95
C PHE A 147 15.95 12.10 26.06
N ALA A 148 16.16 10.83 26.40
CA ALA A 148 17.17 10.41 27.37
C ALA A 148 18.59 10.82 26.92
N LEU A 149 18.87 10.74 25.62
CA LEU A 149 20.12 11.22 25.03
C LEU A 149 20.30 12.73 25.23
N LEU A 150 19.27 13.54 24.96
CA LEU A 150 19.28 15.00 25.19
C LEU A 150 19.30 15.37 26.68
N LEU A 151 18.66 14.59 27.55
CA LEU A 151 18.61 14.84 29.00
C LEU A 151 19.93 14.57 29.71
N SER A 152 20.78 13.70 29.16
CA SER A 152 22.09 13.38 29.73
C SER A 152 22.96 14.64 29.97
N ILE A 153 22.63 15.76 29.32
CA ILE A 153 23.22 17.08 29.47
C ILE A 153 22.88 17.71 30.84
N PHE A 154 21.63 17.64 31.29
CA PHE A 154 21.17 18.33 32.52
C PHE A 154 21.53 17.59 33.82
N VAL A 155 21.79 16.28 33.75
CA VAL A 155 22.09 15.43 34.92
C VAL A 155 23.61 15.34 35.20
N LYS A 156 24.46 15.74 34.25
CA LYS A 156 25.94 15.59 34.36
C LYS A 156 26.63 16.63 35.27
N ASP A 157 26.00 17.78 35.56
CA ASP A 157 26.67 18.88 36.29
C ASP A 157 26.36 18.99 37.80
N ASP A 158 25.41 18.21 38.35
CA ASP A 158 25.03 18.28 39.78
C ASP A 158 25.39 16.98 40.53
N ALA A 159 26.68 16.73 40.77
CA ALA A 159 27.12 15.69 41.72
C ALA A 159 26.86 16.09 43.20
N ALA A 160 26.35 17.30 43.47
CA ALA A 160 26.30 17.89 44.79
C ALA A 160 24.88 18.05 45.41
N THR A 161 23.77 17.78 44.70
CA THR A 161 22.41 17.96 45.26
C THR A 161 21.59 16.66 45.35
N LYS A 162 21.41 16.18 46.59
CA LYS A 162 20.54 15.05 46.99
C LYS A 162 19.04 15.37 46.85
N ASN A 163 18.51 15.51 45.63
CA ASN A 163 17.07 15.50 45.41
C ASN A 163 16.67 14.16 44.78
N ASP A 164 16.25 13.21 45.60
CA ASP A 164 15.86 11.84 45.19
C ASP A 164 14.78 11.84 44.11
N LEU A 165 13.83 12.79 44.16
CA LEU A 165 12.80 12.96 43.13
C LEU A 165 13.37 13.45 41.80
N ARG A 166 14.35 14.36 41.82
CA ARG A 166 15.00 14.88 40.62
C ARG A 166 15.80 13.76 39.95
N LEU A 167 16.54 12.97 40.73
CA LEU A 167 17.27 11.80 40.26
C LEU A 167 16.34 10.74 39.68
N LEU A 168 15.18 10.50 40.32
CA LEU A 168 14.18 9.54 39.86
C LEU A 168 13.55 9.95 38.51
N PHE A 169 13.05 11.19 38.40
CA PHE A 169 12.30 11.65 37.22
C PHE A 169 13.17 12.06 36.02
N LEU A 170 14.35 12.65 36.25
CA LEU A 170 15.25 13.10 35.17
C LEU A 170 16.40 12.12 34.89
N GLY A 171 16.73 11.24 35.84
CA GLY A 171 17.82 10.27 35.72
C GLY A 171 17.35 8.84 35.52
N THR A 172 16.69 8.25 36.53
CA THR A 172 16.42 6.81 36.58
C THR A 172 15.31 6.39 35.62
N ILE A 173 14.15 7.04 35.66
CA ILE A 173 12.98 6.65 34.85
C ILE A 173 13.28 6.74 33.33
N PRO A 174 13.81 7.86 32.78
CA PRO A 174 14.08 7.97 31.36
C PRO A 174 15.16 7.01 30.88
N ASN A 175 16.23 6.78 31.65
CA ASN A 175 17.30 5.87 31.25
C ASN A 175 16.90 4.39 31.33
N VAL A 176 16.11 3.99 32.33
CA VAL A 176 15.54 2.63 32.41
C VAL A 176 14.57 2.39 31.26
N LEU A 177 13.68 3.35 30.99
CA LEU A 177 12.73 3.27 29.88
C LEU A 177 13.44 3.30 28.51
N ALA A 178 14.52 4.07 28.36
CA ALA A 178 15.32 4.13 27.14
C ALA A 178 16.30 2.96 26.97
N LEU A 179 16.41 2.05 27.95
CA LEU A 179 17.42 0.98 28.04
C LEU A 179 18.86 1.53 27.97
N ASN A 180 19.08 2.74 28.46
CA ASN A 180 20.36 3.43 28.46
C ASN A 180 21.16 3.05 29.72
N PHE A 181 21.87 1.93 29.65
CA PHE A 181 22.63 1.34 30.77
C PHE A 181 24.06 1.86 30.90
N GLY A 182 24.37 3.06 30.40
CA GLY A 182 25.75 3.61 30.41
C GLY A 182 26.44 3.59 31.78
N ARG A 183 25.68 3.72 32.89
CA ARG A 183 26.19 3.63 34.26
C ARG A 183 26.10 2.23 34.90
N THR A 184 25.42 1.27 34.28
CA THR A 184 25.22 -0.11 34.81
C THR A 184 25.91 -1.19 33.97
N LEU A 185 26.40 -0.88 32.77
CA LEU A 185 27.35 -1.69 31.99
C LEU A 185 28.79 -1.62 32.54
N VAL A 186 28.94 -1.48 33.86
CA VAL A 186 30.23 -1.33 34.54
C VAL A 186 31.09 -2.59 34.44
N SER A 187 30.51 -3.74 34.08
CA SER A 187 31.32 -4.88 33.67
C SER A 187 31.54 -4.88 32.15
N LEU A 188 32.80 -4.77 31.75
CA LEU A 188 33.32 -5.10 30.41
C LEU A 188 32.66 -6.37 29.84
N ILE A 189 32.39 -7.35 30.72
CA ILE A 189 31.71 -8.61 30.42
C ILE A 189 30.30 -8.38 29.85
N MET A 190 29.46 -7.57 30.51
CA MET A 190 28.10 -7.29 30.03
C MET A 190 28.09 -6.54 28.70
N PHE A 191 29.05 -5.63 28.49
CA PHE A 191 29.22 -4.95 27.21
C PHE A 191 29.54 -5.96 26.09
N VAL A 192 30.51 -6.85 26.31
CA VAL A 192 30.88 -7.91 25.34
C VAL A 192 29.71 -8.87 25.07
N VAL A 193 28.96 -9.26 26.10
CA VAL A 193 27.77 -10.14 25.94
C VAL A 193 26.69 -9.47 25.10
N CYS A 194 26.35 -8.21 25.38
CA CYS A 194 25.36 -7.47 24.59
C CYS A 194 25.80 -7.30 23.13
N MET A 195 27.10 -7.06 22.90
CA MET A 195 27.67 -6.95 21.55
C MET A 195 27.62 -8.28 20.79
N ALA A 196 27.93 -9.40 21.46
CA ALA A 196 27.83 -10.74 20.87
C ALA A 196 26.38 -11.08 20.49
N ILE A 197 25.41 -10.77 21.37
CA ILE A 197 23.99 -10.92 21.08
C ILE A 197 23.59 -10.08 19.86
N CYS A 198 24.00 -8.81 19.81
CA CYS A 198 23.71 -7.94 18.66
C CYS A 198 24.34 -8.46 17.37
N ALA A 199 25.58 -8.93 17.39
CA ALA A 199 26.24 -9.50 16.23
C ALA A 199 25.51 -10.75 15.71
N LEU A 200 25.09 -11.64 16.60
CA LEU A 200 24.28 -12.81 16.25
C LEU A 200 22.94 -12.43 15.63
N LEU A 201 22.26 -11.42 16.21
CA LEU A 201 20.99 -10.91 15.68
C LEU A 201 21.17 -10.25 14.30
N VAL A 202 22.21 -9.42 14.11
CA VAL A 202 22.51 -8.80 12.81
C VAL A 202 22.84 -9.85 11.77
N TYR A 203 23.66 -10.85 12.12
CA TYR A 203 23.99 -11.96 11.22
C TYR A 203 22.73 -12.76 10.83
N TYR A 204 21.90 -13.13 11.81
CA TYR A 204 20.65 -13.83 11.55
C TYR A 204 19.71 -13.01 10.67
N PHE A 205 19.56 -11.71 10.92
CA PHE A 205 18.77 -10.80 10.09
C PHE A 205 19.32 -10.76 8.66
N HIS A 206 20.65 -10.61 8.52
CA HIS A 206 21.31 -10.54 7.23
C HIS A 206 21.08 -11.81 6.39
N VAL A 207 21.30 -12.99 6.97
CA VAL A 207 21.09 -14.28 6.27
C VAL A 207 19.61 -14.48 5.95
N SER A 208 18.73 -14.15 6.89
CA SER A 208 17.29 -14.33 6.71
C SER A 208 16.70 -13.39 5.67
N VAL A 209 17.19 -12.14 5.59
CA VAL A 209 16.80 -11.18 4.55
C VAL A 209 17.49 -11.50 3.24
N ALA A 210 18.77 -11.93 3.23
CA ALA A 210 19.47 -12.30 2.00
C ALA A 210 18.77 -13.46 1.29
N THR A 211 18.27 -14.45 2.04
CA THR A 211 17.46 -15.53 1.47
C THR A 211 16.05 -15.08 1.03
N CYS A 212 15.56 -13.93 1.52
CA CYS A 212 14.35 -13.27 1.00
C CYS A 212 14.64 -12.34 -0.19
N SER A 213 15.84 -11.75 -0.25
CA SER A 213 16.27 -10.73 -1.22
C SER A 213 17.13 -11.27 -2.36
N THR A 214 17.57 -12.52 -2.30
CA THR A 214 17.74 -13.36 -3.48
C THR A 214 16.33 -13.78 -3.87
N ALA A 215 15.43 -12.92 -4.36
CA ALA A 215 15.52 -12.27 -5.67
C ALA A 215 16.59 -12.89 -6.59
N GLN A 216 16.61 -14.22 -6.62
CA GLN A 216 16.77 -14.95 -7.85
C GLN A 216 15.96 -14.20 -8.92
N VAL A 217 16.68 -13.72 -9.94
CA VAL A 217 16.10 -13.21 -11.18
C VAL A 217 14.97 -14.17 -11.56
N LYS A 218 13.72 -13.74 -11.39
CA LYS A 218 12.59 -14.63 -11.55
C LYS A 218 12.38 -14.87 -13.03
N GLU A 219 12.48 -16.12 -13.42
CA GLU A 219 12.24 -16.55 -14.78
C GLU A 219 11.03 -17.46 -14.83
N GLY A 220 10.22 -17.34 -15.88
CA GLY A 220 9.00 -18.12 -15.99
C GLY A 220 7.99 -17.86 -14.86
N PHE A 221 7.21 -18.89 -14.55
CA PHE A 221 6.08 -18.80 -13.63
C PHE A 221 6.45 -19.18 -12.20
N GLN A 222 7.28 -18.36 -11.55
CA GLN A 222 7.73 -18.59 -10.17
C GLN A 222 7.08 -17.61 -9.17
N GLY A 223 6.62 -18.15 -8.05
CA GLY A 223 6.02 -17.38 -6.95
C GLY A 223 7.06 -16.79 -6.01
N LYS A 224 6.67 -15.79 -5.22
CA LYS A 224 7.46 -15.35 -4.06
C LYS A 224 7.36 -16.44 -2.98
N ASP A 225 8.49 -16.91 -2.46
CA ASP A 225 8.50 -17.93 -1.43
C ASP A 225 8.12 -17.32 -0.07
N THR A 226 6.84 -17.35 0.30
CA THR A 226 6.31 -16.69 1.51
C THR A 226 6.35 -17.62 2.73
N ARG A 227 7.50 -18.22 3.04
CA ARG A 227 7.64 -18.96 4.31
C ARG A 227 7.70 -17.97 5.47
N SER A 228 6.74 -18.10 6.39
CA SER A 228 6.66 -17.28 7.60
C SER A 228 7.83 -17.61 8.53
N ARG A 229 8.74 -16.64 8.71
CA ARG A 229 9.88 -16.76 9.63
C ARG A 229 9.72 -15.76 10.76
N TRP A 230 9.02 -16.19 11.82
CA TRP A 230 8.85 -15.41 13.07
C TRP A 230 10.17 -14.83 13.60
N GLY A 231 11.27 -15.56 13.41
CA GLY A 231 12.60 -15.08 13.80
C GLY A 231 12.96 -13.73 13.18
N VAL A 232 12.60 -13.45 11.92
CA VAL A 232 12.94 -12.19 11.26
C VAL A 232 12.23 -11.00 11.92
N VAL A 233 10.98 -11.18 12.33
CA VAL A 233 10.18 -10.15 13.01
C VAL A 233 10.79 -9.82 14.37
N PHE A 234 11.04 -10.85 15.19
CA PHE A 234 11.64 -10.69 16.51
C PHE A 234 13.01 -10.03 16.42
N THR A 235 13.86 -10.50 15.49
CA THR A 235 15.20 -9.95 15.29
C THR A 235 15.15 -8.50 14.83
N ALA A 236 14.31 -8.16 13.85
CA ALA A 236 14.18 -6.77 13.39
C ALA A 236 13.69 -5.85 14.50
N PHE A 237 12.72 -6.28 15.32
CA PHE A 237 12.25 -5.53 16.47
C PHE A 237 13.35 -5.33 17.53
N ALA A 238 14.00 -6.41 17.95
CA ALA A 238 15.06 -6.38 18.96
C ALA A 238 16.23 -5.49 18.52
N LEU A 239 16.67 -5.62 17.26
CA LEU A 239 17.71 -4.77 16.70
C LEU A 239 17.30 -3.29 16.65
N THR A 240 16.04 -2.97 16.33
CA THR A 240 15.58 -1.58 16.33
C THR A 240 15.55 -0.99 17.74
N LEU A 241 15.14 -1.78 18.74
CA LEU A 241 15.13 -1.36 20.15
C LEU A 241 16.56 -1.18 20.71
N MET A 242 17.46 -2.12 20.40
CA MET A 242 18.87 -2.09 20.81
C MET A 242 19.72 -1.09 20.02
N TYR A 243 19.22 -0.59 18.88
CA TYR A 243 19.98 0.27 17.96
C TYR A 243 20.62 1.46 18.66
N LEU A 244 19.82 2.29 19.35
CA LEU A 244 20.36 3.51 19.97
C LEU A 244 21.26 3.19 21.17
N PRO A 245 20.86 2.37 22.17
CA PRO A 245 21.72 2.06 23.31
C PRO A 245 23.08 1.46 22.91
N MET A 246 23.08 0.51 21.97
CA MET A 246 24.32 -0.15 21.53
C MET A 246 25.17 0.74 20.64
N SER A 247 24.55 1.57 19.79
CA SER A 247 25.29 2.58 19.02
C SER A 247 25.93 3.61 19.95
N THR A 248 25.22 4.05 21.00
CA THR A 248 25.78 4.99 22.00
C THR A 248 26.99 4.39 22.70
N ALA A 249 26.87 3.16 23.19
CA ALA A 249 27.97 2.48 23.86
C ALA A 249 29.16 2.23 22.91
N ALA A 250 28.90 1.89 21.64
CA ALA A 250 29.95 1.74 20.63
C ALA A 250 30.67 3.07 20.34
N VAL A 251 29.95 4.17 20.15
CA VAL A 251 30.57 5.49 19.91
C VAL A 251 31.33 5.97 21.15
N HIS A 252 30.77 5.81 22.35
CA HIS A 252 31.46 6.14 23.60
C HIS A 252 32.75 5.33 23.78
N ALA A 253 32.74 4.05 23.41
CA ALA A 253 33.94 3.20 23.42
C ALA A 253 34.98 3.63 22.36
N LEU A 254 34.55 4.03 21.16
CA LEU A 254 35.44 4.51 20.09
C LEU A 254 36.16 5.82 20.46
N VAL A 255 35.48 6.71 21.19
CA VAL A 255 36.02 8.02 21.63
C VAL A 255 36.62 7.95 23.04
N TRP A 256 36.53 6.78 23.69
CA TRP A 256 36.96 6.52 25.07
C TRP A 256 36.38 7.54 26.07
N SER A 257 35.05 7.56 26.19
CA SER A 257 34.32 8.42 27.12
C SER A 257 34.66 8.11 28.59
N SER A 258 34.30 9.04 29.49
CA SER A 258 34.47 8.88 30.94
C SER A 258 33.87 7.61 31.53
N ASP A 259 32.92 6.98 30.84
CA ASP A 259 32.30 5.72 31.26
C ASP A 259 33.29 4.53 31.21
N PHE A 260 34.40 4.67 30.46
CA PHE A 260 35.44 3.66 30.27
C PHE A 260 36.75 3.97 31.01
N TRP A 261 36.79 5.03 31.82
CA TRP A 261 38.01 5.43 32.55
C TRP A 261 38.24 4.56 33.79
N PRO A 262 39.48 4.12 34.05
CA PRO A 262 39.83 3.37 35.26
C PRO A 262 39.89 4.28 36.50
N GLY A 263 39.03 4.02 37.52
CA GLY A 263 39.16 4.60 38.88
C GLY A 263 38.08 5.62 39.29
N SER A 264 38.12 6.06 40.57
CA SER A 264 37.20 7.06 41.16
C SER A 264 37.51 8.49 40.68
N PRO A 265 36.62 9.49 40.89
CA PRO A 265 36.71 10.84 40.31
C PRO A 265 38.00 11.63 40.61
N GLU A 266 38.80 11.20 41.59
CA GLU A 266 40.02 11.89 42.03
C GLU A 266 41.24 11.63 41.13
N ALA A 267 41.19 10.64 40.22
CA ALA A 267 42.24 10.37 39.24
C ALA A 267 42.13 11.21 37.94
N GLN A 268 41.17 12.14 37.85
CA GLN A 268 40.79 12.87 36.63
C GLN A 268 41.83 13.90 36.12
N ASN A 269 42.90 14.19 36.87
CA ASN A 269 43.90 15.21 36.51
C ASN A 269 45.12 14.67 35.73
N VAL A 270 45.10 13.42 35.26
CA VAL A 270 46.24 12.82 34.56
C VAL A 270 45.89 12.56 33.10
N THR A 271 46.68 13.09 32.16
CA THR A 271 46.57 12.89 30.71
C THR A 271 46.77 11.44 30.22
N ASN A 272 47.02 10.48 31.12
CA ASN A 272 47.35 9.07 30.82
C ASN A 272 46.15 8.09 30.94
N VAL A 273 44.92 8.59 31.00
CA VAL A 273 43.69 7.78 31.20
C VAL A 273 43.07 7.30 29.87
N CYS A 274 43.58 7.78 28.72
CA CYS A 274 43.02 7.49 27.41
C CYS A 274 43.44 6.13 26.87
N TYR A 275 42.44 5.35 26.43
CA TYR A 275 42.60 4.00 25.87
C TYR A 275 43.35 3.03 26.79
N THR A 276 43.13 3.16 28.10
CA THR A 276 43.64 2.27 29.13
C THR A 276 42.49 1.78 30.01
N THR A 277 42.39 0.47 30.23
CA THR A 277 41.35 -0.12 31.11
C THR A 277 41.79 -0.27 32.56
N THR A 278 43.09 -0.11 32.84
CA THR A 278 43.71 -0.31 34.16
C THR A 278 44.80 0.73 34.37
N LEU A 279 44.99 1.19 35.62
CA LEU A 279 46.11 2.06 36.00
C LEU A 279 47.35 1.27 36.44
N ASN A 280 47.18 -0.04 36.69
CA ASN A 280 48.25 -0.96 37.08
C ASN A 280 49.01 -1.45 35.85
N GLN A 281 50.33 -1.24 35.81
CA GLN A 281 51.20 -1.67 34.70
C GLN A 281 51.30 -3.20 34.55
N ASN A 282 50.90 -3.97 35.57
CA ASN A 282 50.96 -5.43 35.58
C ASN A 282 49.67 -6.11 35.05
N GLU A 283 48.65 -5.33 34.71
CA GLU A 283 47.37 -5.85 34.22
C GLU A 283 47.22 -5.66 32.70
N ILE A 284 46.51 -6.59 32.06
CA ILE A 284 46.32 -6.56 30.60
C ILE A 284 45.38 -5.41 30.23
N ASN A 285 45.84 -4.53 29.33
CA ASN A 285 45.01 -3.48 28.76
C ASN A 285 44.05 -4.07 27.70
N TRP A 286 42.75 -4.08 28.00
CA TRP A 286 41.71 -4.60 27.11
C TRP A 286 41.18 -3.55 26.12
N ALA A 287 41.66 -2.30 26.18
CA ALA A 287 41.18 -1.22 25.32
C ALA A 287 41.23 -1.52 23.81
N PRO A 288 42.30 -2.13 23.24
CA PRO A 288 42.33 -2.44 21.81
C PRO A 288 41.20 -3.38 21.38
N LEU A 289 40.87 -4.38 22.20
CA LEU A 289 39.76 -5.31 21.93
C LEU A 289 38.42 -4.58 21.95
N VAL A 290 38.20 -3.72 22.95
CA VAL A 290 36.97 -2.92 23.08
C VAL A 290 36.77 -2.02 21.87
N VAL A 291 37.83 -1.33 21.41
CA VAL A 291 37.79 -0.44 20.24
C VAL A 291 37.49 -1.22 18.96
N VAL A 292 38.12 -2.38 18.73
CA VAL A 292 37.83 -3.22 17.55
C VAL A 292 36.38 -3.71 17.56
N LEU A 293 35.88 -4.19 18.71
CA LEU A 293 34.49 -4.62 18.83
C LEU A 293 33.51 -3.46 18.61
N ALA A 294 33.82 -2.27 19.17
CA ALA A 294 33.02 -1.07 18.97
C ALA A 294 32.98 -0.64 17.48
N ALA A 295 34.12 -0.70 16.77
CA ALA A 295 34.19 -0.40 15.35
C ALA A 295 33.34 -1.38 14.52
N LEU A 296 33.40 -2.68 14.81
CA LEU A 296 32.59 -3.69 14.14
C LEU A 296 31.10 -3.45 14.36
N THR A 297 30.67 -3.18 15.60
CA THR A 297 29.27 -2.86 15.88
C THR A 297 28.83 -1.58 15.19
N PHE A 298 29.65 -0.54 15.16
CA PHE A 298 29.33 0.67 14.43
C PHE A 298 29.11 0.39 12.92
N ILE A 299 29.99 -0.39 12.29
CA ILE A 299 29.87 -0.73 10.87
C ILE A 299 28.63 -1.60 10.60
N PHE A 300 28.43 -2.67 11.37
CA PHE A 300 27.39 -3.66 11.07
C PHE A 300 26.01 -3.31 11.64
N LEU A 301 25.93 -2.81 12.88
CA LEU A 301 24.66 -2.44 13.52
C LEU A 301 24.27 -0.98 13.21
N THR A 302 25.20 -0.03 13.33
CA THR A 302 24.84 1.38 13.20
C THR A 302 24.66 1.82 11.74
N ILE A 303 25.47 1.30 10.81
CA ILE A 303 25.37 1.62 9.37
C ILE A 303 24.73 0.47 8.58
N GLY A 304 25.23 -0.75 8.73
CA GLY A 304 24.84 -1.90 7.91
C GLY A 304 23.38 -2.32 8.07
N PHE A 305 22.89 -2.38 9.31
CA PHE A 305 21.51 -2.80 9.60
C PHE A 305 20.44 -1.86 8.98
N PRO A 306 20.50 -0.52 9.15
CA PRO A 306 19.55 0.38 8.48
C PRO A 306 19.53 0.23 6.95
N ILE A 307 20.69 0.10 6.30
CA ILE A 307 20.77 -0.08 4.83
C ILE A 307 20.10 -1.39 4.41
N ARG A 308 20.40 -2.50 5.09
CA ARG A 308 19.81 -3.81 4.80
C ARG A 308 18.31 -3.81 5.06
N MET A 309 17.85 -3.10 6.09
CA MET A 309 16.42 -2.93 6.37
C MET A 309 15.71 -2.14 5.27
N ILE A 310 16.32 -1.08 4.72
CA ILE A 310 15.78 -0.32 3.58
C ILE A 310 15.57 -1.23 2.37
N VAL A 311 16.58 -2.03 2.01
CA VAL A 311 16.50 -2.96 0.87
C VAL A 311 15.40 -4.01 1.10
N ALA A 312 15.34 -4.58 2.31
CA ALA A 312 14.32 -5.55 2.67
C ALA A 312 12.90 -4.99 2.57
N ILE A 313 12.68 -3.77 3.09
CA ILE A 313 11.36 -3.12 3.07
C ILE A 313 10.93 -2.81 1.64
N ARG A 314 11.83 -2.32 0.77
CA ARG A 314 11.50 -2.04 -0.64
C ARG A 314 11.05 -3.29 -1.38
N ALA A 315 11.66 -4.43 -1.10
CA ALA A 315 11.28 -5.71 -1.69
C ALA A 315 9.98 -6.29 -1.08
N ALA A 316 9.67 -5.96 0.17
CA ALA A 316 8.53 -6.48 0.92
C ALA A 316 7.23 -5.68 0.68
N SER A 317 7.33 -4.37 0.48
CA SER A 317 6.17 -3.46 0.39
C SER A 317 5.24 -3.84 -0.78
N PRO A 318 3.90 -3.80 -0.57
CA PRO A 318 2.94 -4.10 -1.62
C PRO A 318 3.05 -3.15 -2.82
N HIS A 319 2.99 -3.72 -4.03
CA HIS A 319 2.87 -2.94 -5.26
C HIS A 319 1.40 -2.66 -5.55
N VAL A 320 1.09 -1.43 -5.99
CA VAL A 320 -0.28 -1.01 -6.31
C VAL A 320 -0.50 -1.07 -7.81
N ASP A 321 -1.55 -1.80 -8.22
CA ASP A 321 -1.95 -1.87 -9.61
C ASP A 321 -2.29 -0.48 -10.18
N LYS A 322 -1.80 -0.18 -11.38
CA LYS A 322 -1.92 1.13 -12.01
C LYS A 322 -3.36 1.49 -12.41
N PHE A 323 -4.20 0.50 -12.73
CA PHE A 323 -5.57 0.68 -13.20
C PHE A 323 -6.60 0.06 -12.26
N SER A 324 -7.79 0.64 -12.20
CA SER A 324 -8.92 0.13 -11.41
C SER A 324 -9.52 -1.16 -11.98
N GLU A 325 -10.47 -1.76 -11.26
CA GLU A 325 -11.27 -2.91 -11.73
C GLU A 325 -12.08 -2.63 -13.01
N LEU A 326 -12.25 -1.35 -13.37
CA LEU A 326 -12.82 -0.96 -14.67
C LEU A 326 -11.77 -0.71 -15.76
N GLY A 327 -10.49 -0.99 -15.49
CA GLY A 327 -9.39 -0.77 -16.41
C GLY A 327 -9.04 0.71 -16.63
N ARG A 328 -9.36 1.60 -15.68
CA ARG A 328 -9.06 3.04 -15.78
C ARG A 328 -7.85 3.44 -14.94
N PRO A 329 -7.01 4.39 -15.40
CA PRO A 329 -5.82 4.77 -14.65
C PRO A 329 -6.20 5.38 -13.29
N ARG A 330 -5.50 4.97 -12.23
CA ARG A 330 -5.67 5.53 -10.89
C ARG A 330 -4.89 6.83 -10.73
N ASN A 331 -5.49 7.80 -10.04
CA ASN A 331 -4.80 9.02 -9.62
C ASN A 331 -3.97 8.76 -8.33
N GLY A 332 -3.03 9.64 -7.99
CA GLY A 332 -2.16 9.45 -6.80
C GLY A 332 -2.92 9.28 -5.48
N VAL A 333 -4.09 9.92 -5.32
CA VAL A 333 -4.97 9.73 -4.14
C VAL A 333 -5.55 8.31 -4.13
N GLN A 334 -6.07 7.85 -5.27
CA GLN A 334 -6.61 6.50 -5.44
C GLN A 334 -5.53 5.41 -5.25
N MET A 335 -4.31 5.65 -5.73
CA MET A 335 -3.18 4.75 -5.50
C MET A 335 -2.87 4.59 -4.01
N ASN A 336 -2.89 5.69 -3.24
CA ASN A 336 -2.71 5.61 -1.79
C ASN A 336 -3.85 4.87 -1.09
N HIS A 337 -5.10 5.04 -1.53
CA HIS A 337 -6.24 4.28 -0.98
C HIS A 337 -6.12 2.78 -1.24
N GLU A 338 -5.72 2.39 -2.45
CA GLU A 338 -5.50 0.99 -2.79
C GLU A 338 -4.30 0.41 -2.05
N TYR A 339 -3.20 1.16 -1.95
CA TYR A 339 -2.03 0.76 -1.15
C TYR A 339 -2.42 0.42 0.29
N GLN A 340 -3.20 1.28 0.94
CA GLN A 340 -3.71 1.04 2.28
C GLN A 340 -4.55 -0.24 2.38
N ARG A 341 -5.40 -0.54 1.40
CA ARG A 341 -6.18 -1.80 1.39
C ARG A 341 -5.29 -3.02 1.29
N LEU A 342 -4.26 -2.96 0.44
CA LEU A 342 -3.28 -4.03 0.33
C LEU A 342 -2.53 -4.24 1.65
N LEU A 343 -2.22 -3.16 2.38
CA LEU A 343 -1.59 -3.22 3.70
C LEU A 343 -2.47 -3.87 4.78
N ASP A 344 -3.79 -3.76 4.69
CA ASP A 344 -4.71 -4.39 5.65
C ASP A 344 -4.68 -5.92 5.55
N ARG A 345 -4.42 -6.45 4.35
CA ARG A 345 -4.28 -7.89 4.05
C ARG A 345 -2.83 -8.38 3.92
N ASP A 346 -1.86 -7.51 4.15
CA ASP A 346 -0.45 -7.87 3.97
C ASP A 346 0.06 -8.77 5.11
N ASP A 347 0.26 -10.04 4.75
CA ASP A 347 0.77 -11.11 5.62
C ASP A 347 2.33 -11.15 5.65
N ASN A 348 3.03 -10.20 5.03
CA ASN A 348 4.49 -10.14 5.03
C ASN A 348 5.03 -9.95 6.45
N PRO A 349 6.05 -10.72 6.89
CA PRO A 349 6.61 -10.59 8.24
C PRO A 349 7.17 -9.18 8.53
N LEU A 350 7.60 -8.43 7.52
CA LEU A 350 8.13 -7.08 7.69
C LEU A 350 7.04 -5.99 7.62
N SER A 351 5.76 -6.34 7.45
CA SER A 351 4.68 -5.36 7.28
C SER A 351 4.56 -4.38 8.45
N PHE A 352 4.89 -4.79 9.68
CA PHE A 352 4.91 -3.91 10.85
C PHE A 352 5.84 -2.68 10.71
N LEU A 353 6.86 -2.74 9.84
CA LEU A 353 7.78 -1.63 9.59
C LEU A 353 7.16 -0.56 8.69
N TYR A 354 6.22 -0.91 7.81
CA TYR A 354 5.68 0.00 6.80
C TYR A 354 4.16 0.12 6.72
N LYS A 355 3.40 -0.65 7.51
CA LYS A 355 1.93 -0.66 7.52
C LYS A 355 1.29 0.69 7.78
N ASP A 356 1.95 1.57 8.54
CA ASP A 356 1.41 2.89 8.89
C ASP A 356 1.85 4.02 7.93
N LEU A 357 2.66 3.70 6.92
CA LEU A 357 3.34 4.66 6.04
C LEU A 357 2.63 4.76 4.68
N ARG A 358 2.71 5.93 4.04
CA ARG A 358 2.22 6.17 2.68
C ARG A 358 3.03 5.41 1.64
N MET A 359 2.43 5.23 0.47
CA MET A 359 3.14 4.69 -0.70
C MET A 359 4.42 5.50 -0.97
N GLY A 360 5.53 4.81 -1.18
CA GLY A 360 6.86 5.41 -1.36
C GLY A 360 7.60 5.79 -0.07
N TRP A 361 6.92 5.84 1.07
CA TRP A 361 7.52 6.17 2.38
C TRP A 361 7.82 4.95 3.24
N GLY A 362 7.61 3.72 2.75
CA GLY A 362 7.80 2.49 3.54
C GLY A 362 9.16 2.40 4.27
N THR A 363 10.21 2.99 3.71
CA THR A 363 11.57 2.99 4.28
C THR A 363 11.81 4.06 5.34
N TYR A 364 10.81 4.88 5.68
CA TYR A 364 10.96 6.03 6.60
C TYR A 364 11.51 5.62 7.96
N LYS A 365 10.99 4.55 8.58
CA LYS A 365 11.47 4.08 9.90
C LYS A 365 12.96 3.69 9.87
N ALA A 366 13.42 3.09 8.77
CA ALA A 366 14.83 2.74 8.60
C ALA A 366 15.70 3.98 8.35
N ALA A 367 15.22 4.94 7.53
CA ALA A 367 15.89 6.21 7.30
C ALA A 367 16.02 7.03 8.60
N TYR A 368 15.03 6.95 9.48
CA TYR A 368 15.00 7.63 10.76
C TYR A 368 16.13 7.20 11.71
N LEU A 369 16.64 5.98 11.58
CA LEU A 369 17.80 5.51 12.36
C LEU A 369 19.07 6.32 12.05
N PHE A 370 19.21 6.86 10.83
CA PHE A 370 20.31 7.78 10.49
C PHE A 370 20.15 9.15 11.14
N ILE A 371 18.92 9.62 11.33
CA ILE A 371 18.65 10.85 12.09
C ILE A 371 19.08 10.66 13.54
N LYS A 372 18.68 9.55 14.16
CA LYS A 372 19.16 9.17 15.51
C LYS A 372 20.68 9.13 15.60
N LEU A 373 21.34 8.55 14.59
CA LEU A 373 22.80 8.49 14.50
C LEU A 373 23.42 9.89 14.47
N SER A 374 22.86 10.82 13.70
CA SER A 374 23.38 12.19 13.65
C SER A 374 23.34 12.89 15.01
N THR A 375 22.23 12.76 15.75
CA THR A 375 22.10 13.32 17.11
C THR A 375 23.09 12.65 18.06
N LEU A 376 23.24 11.33 17.98
CA LEU A 376 24.21 10.59 18.77
C LEU A 376 25.65 11.06 18.51
N LEU A 377 26.06 11.19 17.25
CA LEU A 377 27.42 11.62 16.91
C LEU A 377 27.71 13.03 17.45
N ILE A 378 26.76 13.95 17.37
CA ILE A 378 26.91 15.30 17.94
C ILE A 378 27.10 15.22 19.47
N VAL A 379 26.26 14.45 20.17
CA VAL A 379 26.33 14.33 21.64
C VAL A 379 27.61 13.64 22.11
N ALA A 380 28.01 12.55 21.45
CA ALA A 380 29.12 11.71 21.89
C ALA A 380 30.50 12.25 21.49
N LEU A 381 30.63 12.85 20.29
CA LEU A 381 31.91 13.39 19.83
C LEU A 381 32.25 14.74 20.48
N LEU A 382 31.24 15.58 20.74
CA LEU A 382 31.41 16.92 21.31
C LEU A 382 31.19 16.92 22.84
N ASP A 383 31.97 16.12 23.56
CA ASP A 383 32.01 16.10 25.02
C ASP A 383 33.46 16.28 25.48
N THR A 384 33.71 17.08 26.52
CA THR A 384 35.05 17.19 27.12
C THR A 384 35.41 15.95 27.93
N ASN A 385 34.43 15.14 28.28
CA ASN A 385 34.61 13.90 29.02
C ASN A 385 34.93 12.72 28.09
N ASN A 386 35.74 12.95 27.07
CA ASN A 386 36.18 11.95 26.10
C ASN A 386 37.63 12.24 25.66
N CYS A 387 38.32 11.25 25.09
CA CYS A 387 39.73 11.37 24.76
C CYS A 387 40.03 12.19 23.49
N MET A 388 39.01 12.61 22.73
CA MET A 388 39.19 13.48 21.57
C MET A 388 39.26 14.96 21.94
N LEU A 389 38.49 15.40 22.93
CA LEU A 389 38.35 16.81 23.31
C LEU A 389 38.70 17.09 24.78
N ILE A 390 39.43 16.18 25.45
CA ILE A 390 39.83 16.31 26.85
C ILE A 390 40.63 17.59 27.15
N SER A 391 41.38 18.10 26.18
CA SER A 391 42.20 19.32 26.29
C SER A 391 41.45 20.61 25.93
N ALA A 392 40.19 20.51 25.49
CA ALA A 392 39.39 21.65 25.05
C ALA A 392 38.60 22.29 26.21
N ASN A 393 38.25 23.58 26.06
CA ASN A 393 37.49 24.30 27.08
C ASN A 393 36.05 23.76 27.19
N LYS A 394 35.66 23.28 28.39
CA LYS A 394 34.33 22.74 28.71
C LYS A 394 33.18 23.68 28.33
N ALA A 395 33.32 24.99 28.60
CA ALA A 395 32.28 25.96 28.27
C ALA A 395 32.10 26.09 26.75
N THR A 396 33.19 26.20 26.00
CA THR A 396 33.16 26.35 24.53
C THR A 396 32.62 25.11 23.84
N VAL A 397 33.07 23.91 24.24
CA VAL A 397 32.61 22.64 23.66
C VAL A 397 31.12 22.41 23.94
N SER A 398 30.66 22.71 25.16
CA SER A 398 29.24 22.60 25.52
C SER A 398 28.38 23.54 24.68
N ILE A 399 28.76 24.82 24.55
CA ILE A 399 28.03 25.79 23.71
C ILE A 399 27.99 25.34 22.24
N VAL A 400 29.12 24.88 21.68
CA VAL A 400 29.19 24.41 20.29
C VAL A 400 28.31 23.18 20.07
N ARG A 401 28.34 22.21 21.00
CA ARG A 401 27.46 21.03 20.95
C ARG A 401 25.99 21.43 20.94
N GLU A 402 25.56 22.24 21.91
CA GLU A 402 24.16 22.65 22.02
C GLU A 402 23.71 23.48 20.81
N ALA A 403 24.57 24.37 20.29
CA ALA A 403 24.28 25.13 19.08
C ALA A 403 24.10 24.22 17.85
N LEU A 404 24.93 23.18 17.70
CA LEU A 404 24.78 22.17 16.64
C LEU A 404 23.53 21.31 16.82
N LEU A 405 23.17 20.94 18.06
CA LEU A 405 21.93 20.21 18.34
C LEU A 405 20.70 21.04 18.01
N VAL A 406 20.67 22.33 18.36
CA VAL A 406 19.60 23.25 17.98
C VAL A 406 19.51 23.33 16.46
N ALA A 407 20.63 23.53 15.75
CA ALA A 407 20.65 23.61 14.30
C ALA A 407 20.14 22.31 13.64
N ALA A 408 20.63 21.15 14.09
CA ALA A 408 20.25 19.84 13.54
C ALA A 408 18.77 19.53 13.81
N THR A 409 18.30 19.66 15.06
CA THR A 409 16.90 19.39 15.43
C THR A 409 15.93 20.35 14.74
N THR A 410 16.32 21.62 14.56
CA THR A 410 15.53 22.60 13.79
C THR A 410 15.49 22.23 12.31
N ALA A 411 16.61 21.85 11.70
CA ALA A 411 16.64 21.38 10.31
C ALA A 411 15.73 20.15 10.12
N PHE A 412 15.76 19.19 11.05
CA PHE A 412 14.86 18.04 11.02
C PHE A 412 13.39 18.41 11.20
N LEU A 413 13.07 19.35 12.10
CA LEU A 413 11.71 19.87 12.24
C LEU A 413 11.24 20.54 10.95
N LEU A 414 12.09 21.33 10.29
CA LEU A 414 11.77 21.97 9.02
C LEU A 414 11.53 20.94 7.91
N ILE A 415 12.43 19.98 7.74
CA ILE A 415 12.28 18.88 6.77
C ILE A 415 10.95 18.15 7.04
N GLN A 416 10.71 17.72 8.29
CA GLN A 416 9.51 16.99 8.66
C GLN A 416 8.22 17.82 8.52
N SER A 417 8.30 19.15 8.65
CA SER A 417 7.13 20.02 8.46
C SER A 417 6.61 20.01 7.01
N PHE A 418 7.45 19.60 6.05
CA PHE A 418 7.06 19.41 4.64
C PHE A 418 6.76 17.96 4.29
N LEU A 419 7.36 17.00 5.00
CA LEU A 419 7.15 15.57 4.76
C LEU A 419 5.91 15.06 5.51
N THR A 420 5.05 14.30 4.84
CA THR A 420 3.88 13.65 5.47
C THR A 420 3.93 12.14 5.23
N PRO A 421 4.89 11.43 5.86
CA PRO A 421 5.15 10.02 5.56
C PRO A 421 4.05 9.07 6.05
N PHE A 422 3.24 9.44 7.05
CA PHE A 422 2.23 8.55 7.61
C PHE A 422 0.89 8.62 6.88
N LEU A 423 0.20 7.47 6.81
CA LEU A 423 -1.17 7.37 6.29
C LEU A 423 -2.11 8.23 7.15
N ASP A 424 -2.07 8.01 8.45
CA ASP A 424 -2.86 8.75 9.43
C ASP A 424 -2.23 10.13 9.72
N PRO A 425 -2.96 11.24 9.50
CA PRO A 425 -2.54 12.57 9.92
C PRO A 425 -2.22 12.70 11.40
N VAL A 426 -2.82 11.88 12.29
CA VAL A 426 -2.53 11.88 13.72
C VAL A 426 -1.09 11.47 13.98
N ASN A 427 -0.60 10.42 13.30
CA ASN A 427 0.78 9.98 13.42
C ASN A 427 1.77 11.03 12.90
N ASN A 428 1.42 11.75 11.80
CA ASN A 428 2.22 12.88 11.33
C ASN A 428 2.24 14.04 12.36
N ALA A 429 1.13 14.31 13.03
CA ALA A 429 1.05 15.33 14.07
C ALA A 429 1.84 14.95 15.32
N SER A 430 1.80 13.67 15.72
CA SER A 430 2.60 13.13 16.81
C SER A 430 4.09 13.33 16.56
N GLU A 431 4.56 13.08 15.34
CA GLU A 431 5.95 13.36 14.95
C GLU A 431 6.26 14.86 15.01
N TRP A 432 5.38 15.72 14.52
CA TRP A 432 5.61 17.16 14.58
C TRP A 432 5.76 17.65 16.03
N VAL A 433 4.86 17.20 16.93
CA VAL A 433 4.91 17.55 18.35
C VAL A 433 6.19 17.01 19.01
N SER A 434 6.62 15.79 18.70
CA SER A 434 7.87 15.25 19.25
C SER A 434 9.10 16.02 18.78
N ARG A 435 9.16 16.45 17.51
CA ARG A 435 10.27 17.29 16.98
C ARG A 435 10.30 18.68 17.61
N VAL A 436 9.13 19.31 17.80
CA VAL A 436 9.03 20.58 18.53
C VAL A 436 9.55 20.41 19.95
N GLY A 437 9.24 19.28 20.59
CA GLY A 437 9.80 18.89 21.88
C GLY A 437 11.33 18.84 21.85
N TYR A 438 11.94 18.17 20.87
CA TYR A 438 13.42 18.10 20.75
C TYR A 438 14.08 19.46 20.57
N VAL A 439 13.48 20.34 19.75
CA VAL A 439 13.98 21.72 19.58
C VAL A 439 13.87 22.48 20.90
N ALA A 440 12.75 22.37 21.62
CA ALA A 440 12.59 22.98 22.93
C ALA A 440 13.67 22.51 23.91
N TYR A 441 13.98 21.22 23.95
CA TYR A 441 15.04 20.67 24.79
C TYR A 441 16.44 21.18 24.40
N ALA A 442 16.76 21.20 23.11
CA ALA A 442 18.05 21.71 22.63
C ALA A 442 18.23 23.20 22.93
N VAL A 443 17.16 24.01 22.80
CA VAL A 443 17.17 25.44 23.15
C VAL A 443 17.35 25.64 24.66
N LEU A 444 16.64 24.86 25.49
CA LEU A 444 16.84 24.88 26.94
C LEU A 444 18.29 24.51 27.32
N GLY A 445 18.86 23.50 26.66
CA GLY A 445 20.26 23.09 26.83
C GLY A 445 21.22 24.22 26.50
N LEU A 446 21.02 24.90 25.37
CA LEU A 446 21.82 26.04 24.95
C LEU A 446 21.74 27.19 25.96
N ILE A 447 20.53 27.56 26.43
CA ILE A 447 20.35 28.63 27.42
C ILE A 447 21.09 28.29 28.72
N VAL A 448 20.95 27.06 29.22
CA VAL A 448 21.64 26.59 30.43
C VAL A 448 23.17 26.58 30.25
N SER A 449 23.66 26.27 29.04
CA SER A 449 25.10 26.25 28.72
C SER A 449 25.74 27.65 28.59
N THR A 450 24.95 28.70 28.41
CA THR A 450 25.46 30.08 28.27
C THR A 450 25.70 30.77 29.63
N ASN A 451 26.56 31.79 29.66
CA ASN A 451 26.92 32.57 30.86
C ASN A 451 25.80 33.55 31.29
N VAL A 452 24.59 33.05 31.50
CA VAL A 452 23.46 33.82 32.05
C VAL A 452 23.50 33.76 33.58
N SER A 453 22.83 34.69 34.27
CA SER A 453 22.71 34.72 35.73
C SER A 453 22.16 33.42 36.31
N ASP A 454 22.63 33.06 37.51
CA ASP A 454 22.33 31.77 38.13
C ASP A 454 20.84 31.58 38.46
N ASP A 455 20.11 32.67 38.75
CA ASP A 455 18.65 32.64 38.95
C ASP A 455 17.90 32.18 37.68
N VAL A 456 18.37 32.62 36.51
CA VAL A 456 17.78 32.26 35.22
C VAL A 456 18.10 30.80 34.90
N LYS A 457 19.33 30.35 35.16
CA LYS A 457 19.71 28.94 35.01
C LYS A 457 18.86 28.03 35.90
N ALA A 458 18.60 28.42 37.15
CA ALA A 458 17.76 27.66 38.08
C ALA A 458 16.29 27.55 37.61
N ALA A 459 15.74 28.61 37.02
CA ALA A 459 14.39 28.61 36.47
C ALA A 459 14.26 27.69 35.24
N PHE A 460 15.22 27.74 34.31
CA PHE A 460 15.22 26.92 33.09
C PHE A 460 15.58 25.45 33.36
N ASN A 461 16.47 25.15 34.30
CA ASN A 461 16.86 23.79 34.71
C ASN A 461 15.93 23.16 35.77
N GLY A 462 14.79 23.79 36.06
CA GLY A 462 13.83 23.35 37.07
C GLY A 462 12.38 23.45 36.56
N PRO A 463 11.57 24.42 37.01
CA PRO A 463 10.15 24.51 36.68
C PRO A 463 9.83 24.47 35.18
N ILE A 464 10.58 25.22 34.35
CA ILE A 464 10.32 25.30 32.91
C ILE A 464 10.56 23.96 32.24
N LEU A 465 11.64 23.26 32.59
CA LEU A 465 11.95 21.92 32.09
C LEU A 465 10.83 20.93 32.43
N TYR A 466 10.29 20.97 33.66
CA TYR A 466 9.16 20.11 34.05
C TYR A 466 7.87 20.42 33.30
N VAL A 467 7.60 21.69 32.96
CA VAL A 467 6.42 22.05 32.13
C VAL A 467 6.58 21.48 30.72
N VAL A 468 7.74 21.69 30.09
CA VAL A 468 8.02 21.11 28.76
C VAL A 468 7.93 19.58 28.81
N TYR A 469 8.38 18.97 29.90
CA TYR A 469 8.27 17.54 30.17
C TYR A 469 6.80 17.07 30.18
N VAL A 470 5.97 17.62 31.08
CA VAL A 470 4.56 17.21 31.21
C VAL A 470 3.80 17.38 29.89
N ILE A 471 4.07 18.45 29.15
CA ILE A 471 3.43 18.71 27.85
C ILE A 471 3.83 17.65 26.82
N ASN A 472 5.14 17.40 26.61
CA ASN A 472 5.60 16.47 25.59
C ASN A 472 5.18 15.02 25.87
N TYR A 473 5.27 14.59 27.14
CA TYR A 473 4.82 13.26 27.55
C TYR A 473 3.30 13.12 27.50
N GLY A 474 2.56 14.16 27.92
CA GLY A 474 1.11 14.21 27.83
C GLY A 474 0.63 14.07 26.39
N PHE A 475 1.25 14.79 25.45
CA PHE A 475 0.93 14.66 24.03
C PHE A 475 1.32 13.30 23.44
N SER A 476 2.48 12.76 23.80
CA SER A 476 2.91 11.43 23.33
C SER A 476 1.93 10.35 23.80
N PHE A 477 1.49 10.41 25.05
CA PHE A 477 0.46 9.51 25.59
C PHE A 477 -0.90 9.73 24.91
N TYR A 478 -1.31 10.98 24.71
CA TYR A 478 -2.54 11.32 24.01
C TYR A 478 -2.58 10.74 22.59
N PHE A 479 -1.51 10.93 21.80
CA PHE A 479 -1.44 10.39 20.44
C PHE A 479 -1.41 8.86 20.44
N ALA A 480 -0.80 8.25 21.45
CA ALA A 480 -0.86 6.80 21.60
C ALA A 480 -2.27 6.29 21.90
N PHE A 481 -3.04 7.05 22.69
CA PHE A 481 -4.41 6.72 23.07
C PHE A 481 -5.43 6.97 21.96
N ILE A 482 -5.35 8.11 21.26
CA ILE A 482 -6.36 8.47 20.24
C ILE A 482 -6.29 7.57 19.00
N ASN A 483 -5.12 7.01 18.72
CA ASN A 483 -4.84 6.09 17.61
C ASN A 483 -5.32 4.65 17.87
N LEU A 484 -6.10 4.41 18.94
CA LEU A 484 -6.74 3.12 19.19
C LEU A 484 -8.01 2.99 18.32
N SER A 485 -8.26 1.81 17.73
CA SER A 485 -9.44 1.62 16.86
C SER A 485 -10.77 1.85 17.58
N TRP A 486 -10.87 1.46 18.85
CA TRP A 486 -12.05 1.70 19.67
C TRP A 486 -12.25 3.18 20.01
N THR A 487 -11.16 3.95 20.20
CA THR A 487 -11.27 5.41 20.41
C THR A 487 -11.73 6.10 19.14
N HIS A 488 -11.30 5.68 17.96
CA HIS A 488 -11.84 6.20 16.70
C HIS A 488 -13.36 5.96 16.58
N ARG A 489 -13.85 4.76 16.93
CA ARG A 489 -15.29 4.45 16.96
C ARG A 489 -16.03 5.30 17.99
N LEU A 490 -15.46 5.45 19.19
CA LEU A 490 -16.00 6.30 20.25
C LEU A 490 -16.10 7.76 19.77
N VAL A 491 -15.04 8.29 19.15
CA VAL A 491 -15.00 9.65 18.60
C VAL A 491 -16.06 9.82 17.52
N LYS A 492 -16.21 8.87 16.58
CA LYS A 492 -17.28 8.92 15.55
C LYS A 492 -18.68 8.90 16.19
N LYS A 493 -18.91 8.04 17.19
CA LYS A 493 -20.18 7.95 17.93
C LYS A 493 -20.47 9.22 18.73
N LEU A 494 -19.48 9.84 19.35
CA LEU A 494 -19.61 11.11 20.07
C LEU A 494 -19.83 12.29 19.12
N ALA A 495 -19.15 12.30 17.97
CA ALA A 495 -19.30 13.32 16.93
C ALA A 495 -20.61 13.19 16.13
N ARG A 496 -21.32 12.05 16.27
CA ARG A 496 -22.58 11.74 15.56
C ARG A 496 -22.48 11.95 14.05
N ARG A 497 -21.33 11.59 13.49
CA ARG A 497 -20.97 11.87 12.10
C ARG A 497 -21.43 10.76 11.17
N LEU A 498 -22.05 11.15 10.06
CA LEU A 498 -22.29 10.30 8.89
C LEU A 498 -21.28 10.61 7.80
N ASP A 499 -21.02 9.61 6.99
CA ASP A 499 -19.69 9.39 6.45
C ASP A 499 -19.90 8.74 5.07
N PHE A 500 -19.30 9.30 4.00
CA PHE A 500 -19.56 8.92 2.59
C PHE A 500 -18.26 8.68 1.82
N SER A 501 -18.32 7.77 0.85
CA SER A 501 -17.22 7.30 0.00
C SER A 501 -17.12 7.98 -1.36
N ILE A 502 -18.20 8.66 -1.73
CA ILE A 502 -18.34 9.43 -2.96
C ILE A 502 -18.81 10.84 -2.63
N ASP A 503 -18.52 11.80 -3.51
CA ASP A 503 -19.04 13.15 -3.40
C ASP A 503 -20.53 13.16 -3.81
N ILE A 504 -21.38 12.61 -2.93
CA ILE A 504 -22.77 12.26 -3.21
C ILE A 504 -23.61 13.49 -3.60
N PHE A 505 -23.21 14.69 -3.16
CA PHE A 505 -23.93 15.93 -3.45
C PHE A 505 -23.40 16.67 -4.68
N SER A 506 -22.41 16.12 -5.40
CA SER A 506 -21.84 16.73 -6.59
C SER A 506 -22.82 16.72 -7.78
N PRO A 507 -22.94 17.83 -8.57
CA PRO A 507 -23.61 17.86 -9.87
C PRO A 507 -22.99 16.89 -10.88
N ASP A 508 -21.66 16.72 -10.86
CA ASP A 508 -20.89 15.84 -11.75
C ASP A 508 -21.04 14.34 -11.45
N LEU A 509 -21.79 13.96 -10.42
CA LEU A 509 -22.01 12.55 -10.12
C LEU A 509 -22.78 11.90 -11.27
N ASP A 510 -22.20 10.84 -11.85
CA ASP A 510 -22.81 10.09 -12.95
C ASP A 510 -24.07 9.34 -12.46
N ILE A 511 -25.22 10.00 -12.59
CA ILE A 511 -26.58 9.51 -12.29
C ILE A 511 -27.36 9.12 -13.56
N SER A 512 -26.66 9.04 -14.69
CA SER A 512 -27.26 8.65 -15.97
C SER A 512 -27.69 7.18 -15.97
N ARG A 513 -28.49 6.77 -16.97
CA ARG A 513 -28.80 5.34 -17.21
C ARG A 513 -27.57 4.47 -17.50
N LYS A 514 -26.42 5.08 -17.81
CA LYS A 514 -25.14 4.39 -18.00
C LYS A 514 -24.23 4.52 -16.77
N SER A 515 -24.81 4.88 -15.61
CA SER A 515 -24.07 5.11 -14.38
C SER A 515 -23.19 3.91 -14.04
N ARG A 516 -21.89 4.18 -13.98
CA ARG A 516 -20.88 3.17 -13.63
C ARG A 516 -21.03 2.70 -12.18
N HIS A 517 -21.51 3.58 -11.30
CA HIS A 517 -21.70 3.27 -9.89
C HIS A 517 -22.78 2.22 -9.70
N ILE A 518 -23.92 2.38 -10.38
CA ILE A 518 -25.02 1.40 -10.37
C ILE A 518 -24.58 0.07 -10.97
N LYS A 519 -23.88 0.10 -12.12
CA LYS A 519 -23.35 -1.12 -12.73
C LYS A 519 -22.43 -1.88 -11.77
N ARG A 520 -21.57 -1.18 -11.02
CA ARG A 520 -20.67 -1.82 -10.05
C ARG A 520 -21.43 -2.41 -8.85
N ARG A 521 -22.33 -1.63 -8.26
CA ARG A 521 -23.07 -1.94 -7.01
C ARG A 521 -24.23 -2.91 -7.19
N ILE A 522 -24.65 -3.21 -8.42
CA ILE A 522 -25.75 -4.15 -8.66
C ILE A 522 -25.28 -5.28 -9.57
N TRP A 523 -24.87 -4.97 -10.80
CA TRP A 523 -24.53 -5.99 -11.80
C TRP A 523 -23.23 -6.72 -11.47
N GLN A 524 -22.11 -6.00 -11.38
CA GLN A 524 -20.79 -6.59 -11.18
C GLN A 524 -20.70 -7.31 -9.82
N GLU A 525 -21.30 -6.73 -8.78
CA GLU A 525 -21.46 -7.36 -7.47
C GLU A 525 -22.17 -8.72 -7.59
N THR A 526 -23.30 -8.76 -8.30
CA THR A 526 -24.06 -10.00 -8.53
C THR A 526 -23.23 -11.05 -9.28
N ILE A 527 -22.58 -10.67 -10.38
CA ILE A 527 -21.77 -11.61 -11.18
C ILE A 527 -20.57 -12.14 -10.38
N SER A 528 -19.86 -11.27 -9.64
CA SER A 528 -18.76 -11.69 -8.76
C SER A 528 -19.25 -12.66 -7.69
N VAL A 529 -20.37 -12.37 -7.03
CA VAL A 529 -20.93 -13.25 -5.99
C VAL A 529 -21.31 -14.62 -6.54
N LEU A 530 -21.97 -14.69 -7.70
CA LEU A 530 -22.34 -15.96 -8.32
C LEU A 530 -21.12 -16.84 -8.62
N LEU A 531 -20.01 -16.26 -9.08
CA LEU A 531 -18.79 -17.02 -9.36
C LEU A 531 -18.00 -17.37 -8.09
N LEU A 532 -17.93 -16.46 -7.12
CA LEU A 532 -17.06 -16.59 -5.95
C LEU A 532 -17.71 -17.38 -4.80
N ALA A 533 -19.02 -17.30 -4.62
CA ALA A 533 -19.73 -17.89 -3.48
C ALA A 533 -20.38 -19.26 -3.79
N THR A 534 -20.65 -19.56 -5.06
CA THR A 534 -21.24 -20.85 -5.48
C THR A 534 -20.23 -21.98 -5.29
N PRO A 535 -20.55 -23.07 -4.56
CA PRO A 535 -19.59 -24.13 -4.20
C PRO A 535 -18.83 -24.76 -5.38
N GLU A 536 -19.49 -24.92 -6.52
CA GLU A 536 -18.93 -25.52 -7.75
C GLU A 536 -17.92 -24.59 -8.44
N CYS A 537 -18.12 -23.27 -8.29
CA CYS A 537 -17.28 -22.25 -8.89
C CYS A 537 -16.20 -21.71 -7.93
N ALA A 538 -16.44 -21.80 -6.62
CA ALA A 538 -15.65 -21.17 -5.57
C ALA A 538 -14.21 -21.69 -5.48
N MET A 539 -13.33 -20.83 -4.97
CA MET A 539 -11.93 -21.20 -4.76
C MET A 539 -11.78 -22.15 -3.56
N PRO A 540 -10.82 -23.09 -3.59
CA PRO A 540 -10.48 -23.90 -2.44
C PRO A 540 -10.05 -23.04 -1.25
N LYS A 541 -10.69 -23.22 -0.09
CA LYS A 541 -10.48 -22.41 1.13
C LYS A 541 -9.02 -22.36 1.63
N ALA A 542 -8.22 -23.38 1.33
CA ALA A 542 -6.83 -23.48 1.80
C ALA A 542 -5.82 -22.85 0.82
N GLN A 543 -6.25 -22.50 -0.40
CA GLN A 543 -5.36 -22.00 -1.45
C GLN A 543 -5.01 -20.53 -1.20
N LYS A 544 -3.73 -20.20 -1.34
CA LYS A 544 -3.30 -18.79 -1.40
C LYS A 544 -3.19 -18.35 -2.84
N LEU A 545 -3.75 -17.19 -3.17
CA LEU A 545 -3.58 -16.59 -4.48
C LEU A 545 -2.18 -16.00 -4.59
N VAL A 546 -1.39 -16.53 -5.53
CA VAL A 546 -0.03 -16.07 -5.82
C VAL A 546 0.08 -15.82 -7.31
N PHE A 547 0.56 -14.66 -7.70
CA PHE A 547 0.77 -14.29 -9.09
C PHE A 547 2.27 -14.25 -9.39
N ALA A 548 2.64 -14.69 -10.58
CA ALA A 548 3.89 -14.25 -11.21
C ALA A 548 3.65 -12.83 -11.72
N GLU A 549 4.44 -11.88 -11.24
CA GLU A 549 4.32 -10.44 -11.52
C GLU A 549 5.70 -9.88 -11.89
N ALA A 550 5.72 -8.91 -12.81
CA ALA A 550 6.91 -8.15 -13.16
C ALA A 550 7.17 -7.03 -12.13
N GLU A 551 8.43 -6.63 -11.93
CA GLU A 551 8.77 -5.55 -10.96
C GLU A 551 8.10 -4.21 -11.30
N ASN A 552 7.91 -3.91 -12.60
CA ASN A 552 7.30 -2.67 -13.09
C ASN A 552 6.08 -2.93 -13.99
N ALA A 553 5.35 -4.02 -13.78
CA ALA A 553 4.20 -4.41 -14.63
C ALA A 553 4.55 -4.48 -16.13
N GLU A 554 5.79 -4.86 -16.45
CA GLU A 554 6.29 -4.85 -17.82
C GLU A 554 5.58 -5.90 -18.70
N TRP A 555 5.17 -7.02 -18.07
CA TRP A 555 4.41 -8.12 -18.66
C TRP A 555 3.21 -8.52 -17.78
N PRO A 556 2.14 -9.11 -18.37
CA PRO A 556 0.87 -9.36 -17.66
C PRO A 556 0.97 -10.37 -16.50
N PRO A 557 0.27 -10.15 -15.38
CA PRO A 557 0.31 -11.06 -14.24
C PRO A 557 -0.28 -12.43 -14.59
N TYR A 558 0.26 -13.48 -13.98
CA TYR A 558 -0.19 -14.86 -14.22
C TYR A 558 -0.40 -15.63 -12.92
N LEU A 559 -1.60 -16.16 -12.70
CA LEU A 559 -1.96 -16.91 -11.50
C LEU A 559 -1.19 -18.23 -11.42
N LEU A 560 -0.56 -18.48 -10.27
CA LEU A 560 0.17 -19.72 -9.97
C LEU A 560 -0.72 -20.70 -9.19
N ASP A 561 -0.33 -21.99 -9.18
CA ASP A 561 -1.06 -23.10 -8.52
C ASP A 561 -2.56 -23.14 -8.88
N PHE A 562 -2.90 -22.93 -10.15
CA PHE A 562 -4.29 -22.91 -10.62
C PHE A 562 -5.00 -24.25 -10.39
N ARG A 563 -6.05 -24.25 -9.56
CA ARG A 563 -6.87 -25.40 -9.15
C ARG A 563 -8.10 -25.64 -10.03
N ARG A 564 -8.19 -24.93 -11.16
CA ARG A 564 -9.23 -25.10 -12.20
C ARG A 564 -10.62 -24.70 -11.72
N THR A 565 -10.75 -23.62 -10.98
CA THR A 565 -12.05 -23.06 -10.60
C THR A 565 -12.40 -21.80 -11.42
N PRO A 566 -13.67 -21.59 -11.79
CA PRO A 566 -14.13 -20.34 -12.41
C PRO A 566 -13.81 -19.10 -11.57
N ALA A 567 -13.92 -19.18 -10.24
CA ALA A 567 -13.57 -18.09 -9.33
C ALA A 567 -12.11 -17.63 -9.47
N GLU A 568 -11.16 -18.57 -9.49
CA GLU A 568 -9.73 -18.26 -9.72
C GLU A 568 -9.52 -17.49 -11.03
N ARG A 569 -10.22 -17.91 -12.11
CA ARG A 569 -10.09 -17.26 -13.41
C ARG A 569 -10.73 -15.89 -13.46
N HIS A 570 -11.86 -15.70 -12.80
CA HIS A 570 -12.51 -14.40 -12.65
C HIS A 570 -11.57 -13.41 -11.97
N VAL A 571 -10.99 -13.81 -10.83
CA VAL A 571 -10.01 -12.99 -10.09
C VAL A 571 -8.75 -12.72 -10.92
N GLU A 572 -8.22 -13.72 -11.62
CA GLU A 572 -7.06 -13.55 -12.50
C GLU A 572 -7.36 -12.57 -13.65
N ASN A 573 -8.53 -12.66 -14.28
CA ASN A 573 -8.94 -11.71 -15.33
C ASN A 573 -9.06 -10.27 -14.79
N LEU A 574 -9.64 -10.09 -13.58
CA LEU A 574 -9.72 -8.79 -12.92
C LEU A 574 -8.31 -8.25 -12.57
N LYS A 575 -7.39 -9.10 -12.11
CA LYS A 575 -5.99 -8.71 -11.84
C LYS A 575 -5.28 -8.25 -13.12
N ILE A 576 -5.42 -8.99 -14.23
CA ILE A 576 -4.86 -8.58 -15.53
C ILE A 576 -5.43 -7.22 -15.97
N LEU A 577 -6.74 -7.00 -15.80
CA LEU A 577 -7.39 -5.72 -16.14
C LEU A 577 -6.88 -4.56 -15.27
N ARG A 578 -6.65 -4.79 -13.97
CA ARG A 578 -6.11 -3.79 -13.04
C ARG A 578 -4.65 -3.43 -13.34
N GLU A 579 -3.86 -4.36 -13.85
CA GLU A 579 -2.45 -4.09 -14.13
C GLU A 579 -2.22 -3.44 -15.51
N LEU A 580 -2.94 -3.89 -16.55
CA LEU A 580 -2.76 -3.42 -17.94
C LEU A 580 -3.70 -2.29 -18.36
N GLY A 581 -4.88 -2.22 -17.75
CA GLY A 581 -5.94 -1.28 -18.14
C GLY A 581 -6.84 -1.79 -19.27
N GLY A 582 -7.96 -1.09 -19.47
CA GLY A 582 -9.04 -1.54 -20.35
C GLY A 582 -8.68 -1.52 -21.83
N THR A 583 -7.80 -0.61 -22.26
CA THR A 583 -7.37 -0.49 -23.66
C THR A 583 -6.50 -1.66 -24.10
N GLU A 584 -5.49 -2.01 -23.30
CA GLU A 584 -4.62 -3.17 -23.59
C GLU A 584 -5.40 -4.49 -23.46
N TYR A 585 -6.27 -4.59 -22.45
CA TYR A 585 -7.14 -5.76 -22.28
C TYR A 585 -8.06 -5.97 -23.50
N ALA A 586 -8.75 -4.92 -23.94
CA ALA A 586 -9.63 -4.97 -25.11
C ALA A 586 -8.85 -5.28 -26.40
N THR A 587 -7.64 -4.73 -26.55
CA THR A 587 -6.75 -5.08 -27.67
C THR A 587 -6.37 -6.56 -27.66
N GLY A 588 -6.07 -7.11 -26.47
CA GLY A 588 -5.83 -8.53 -26.27
C GLY A 588 -7.02 -9.40 -26.69
N VAL A 589 -8.24 -9.01 -26.30
CA VAL A 589 -9.49 -9.68 -26.72
C VAL A 589 -9.69 -9.61 -28.23
N ALA A 590 -9.46 -8.45 -28.85
CA ALA A 590 -9.62 -8.26 -30.28
C ALA A 590 -8.66 -9.15 -31.10
N LEU A 591 -7.44 -9.38 -30.63
CA LEU A 591 -6.47 -10.27 -31.29
C LEU A 591 -6.99 -11.70 -31.45
N TRP A 592 -7.84 -12.17 -30.54
CA TRP A 592 -8.43 -13.52 -30.57
C TRP A 592 -9.70 -13.63 -31.40
N ASN A 593 -10.41 -12.52 -31.64
CA ASN A 593 -11.71 -12.50 -32.32
C ASN A 593 -11.65 -11.96 -33.77
N CYS A 594 -10.54 -11.34 -34.17
CA CYS A 594 -10.35 -10.83 -35.52
C CYS A 594 -9.97 -11.93 -36.54
N LYS A 595 -10.00 -11.59 -37.83
CA LYS A 595 -9.58 -12.44 -38.99
C LYS A 595 -8.17 -13.06 -38.86
N HIS A 596 -7.33 -12.55 -37.94
CA HIS A 596 -5.98 -13.04 -37.67
C HIS A 596 -5.89 -14.07 -36.53
N SER A 597 -7.03 -14.49 -35.95
CA SER A 597 -7.07 -15.42 -34.81
C SER A 597 -6.42 -16.77 -35.11
N GLU A 598 -6.66 -17.37 -36.28
CA GLU A 598 -6.04 -18.63 -36.70
C GLU A 598 -4.52 -18.51 -36.81
N ARG A 599 -4.03 -17.43 -37.41
CA ARG A 599 -2.59 -17.14 -37.53
C ARG A 599 -1.95 -16.97 -36.15
N MET A 600 -2.60 -16.24 -35.24
CA MET A 600 -2.12 -16.07 -33.87
C MET A 600 -2.10 -17.39 -33.10
N ASN A 601 -3.15 -18.21 -33.22
CA ASN A 601 -3.21 -19.55 -32.62
C ASN A 601 -2.05 -20.43 -33.11
N HIS A 602 -1.75 -20.42 -34.41
CA HIS A 602 -0.64 -21.19 -34.98
C HIS A 602 0.72 -20.70 -34.46
N ILE A 603 0.95 -19.38 -34.43
CA ILE A 603 2.19 -18.78 -33.90
C ILE A 603 2.39 -19.16 -32.43
N GLN A 604 1.34 -18.99 -31.60
CA GLN A 604 1.39 -19.32 -30.18
C GLN A 604 1.71 -20.80 -29.98
N ASP A 605 1.00 -21.70 -30.67
CA ASP A 605 1.17 -23.14 -30.51
C ASP A 605 2.59 -23.58 -30.93
N TYR A 606 3.15 -23.01 -32.00
CA TYR A 606 4.53 -23.26 -32.41
C TYR A 606 5.53 -22.79 -31.36
N ILE A 607 5.41 -21.55 -30.88
CA ILE A 607 6.30 -20.99 -29.84
C ILE A 607 6.24 -21.85 -28.58
N GLN A 608 5.04 -22.14 -28.07
CA GLN A 608 4.85 -22.91 -26.84
C GLN A 608 5.40 -24.34 -26.94
N ARG A 609 5.38 -24.97 -28.12
CA ARG A 609 5.90 -26.33 -28.33
C ARG A 609 7.42 -26.39 -28.48
N HIS A 610 8.05 -25.39 -29.08
CA HIS A 610 9.43 -25.52 -29.55
C HIS A 610 10.41 -24.46 -29.03
N LEU A 611 9.92 -23.27 -28.65
CA LEU A 611 10.73 -22.07 -28.43
C LEU A 611 10.59 -21.47 -27.03
N ILE A 612 10.08 -22.23 -26.06
CA ILE A 612 10.00 -21.85 -24.64
C ILE A 612 11.08 -22.57 -23.84
N GLY A 613 11.63 -21.94 -22.82
CA GLY A 613 12.73 -22.43 -22.00
C GLY A 613 14.09 -21.82 -22.37
N PRO A 614 15.18 -22.39 -21.84
CA PRO A 614 16.53 -21.88 -22.04
C PRO A 614 16.98 -21.96 -23.50
N ASP A 615 18.05 -21.20 -23.78
CA ASP A 615 18.76 -21.21 -25.07
C ASP A 615 17.87 -20.73 -26.23
N SER A 616 16.95 -19.81 -25.91
CA SER A 616 16.09 -19.10 -26.85
C SER A 616 16.78 -17.82 -27.30
N TYR A 617 16.66 -17.49 -28.59
CA TYR A 617 17.37 -16.35 -29.17
C TYR A 617 16.41 -15.23 -29.56
N TRP A 618 16.75 -13.98 -29.24
CA TRP A 618 16.02 -12.81 -29.73
C TRP A 618 16.93 -11.61 -29.88
N GLN A 619 17.08 -11.11 -31.09
CA GLN A 619 17.74 -9.86 -31.36
C GLN A 619 16.68 -8.78 -31.67
N PRO A 620 16.52 -7.76 -30.80
CA PRO A 620 15.63 -6.65 -31.08
C PRO A 620 16.07 -5.90 -32.34
N PRO A 621 15.14 -5.47 -33.21
CA PRO A 621 15.50 -4.73 -34.44
C PRO A 621 16.26 -3.42 -34.21
N GLN A 622 16.20 -2.89 -32.98
CA GLN A 622 16.78 -1.61 -32.57
C GLN A 622 18.16 -1.76 -31.92
N ARG A 623 18.64 -2.99 -31.67
CA ARG A 623 19.91 -3.27 -31.00
C ARG A 623 20.98 -3.55 -32.04
N ASP A 624 22.16 -2.95 -31.87
CA ASP A 624 23.31 -3.20 -32.76
C ASP A 624 23.65 -4.71 -32.79
N PRO A 625 24.00 -5.25 -33.97
CA PRO A 625 24.46 -6.64 -34.08
C PRO A 625 25.78 -6.83 -33.35
N GLY A 626 25.83 -7.79 -32.40
CA GLY A 626 27.05 -8.17 -31.68
C GLY A 626 26.93 -8.37 -30.15
N GLY A 627 25.72 -8.46 -29.58
CA GLY A 627 25.52 -8.81 -28.16
C GLY A 627 25.00 -10.24 -27.98
N ASN A 628 25.30 -10.87 -26.83
CA ASN A 628 24.70 -12.17 -26.45
C ASN A 628 23.18 -12.01 -26.30
N CYS A 629 22.46 -12.50 -27.32
CA CYS A 629 21.00 -12.43 -27.43
C CYS A 629 20.31 -13.77 -27.09
N PHE A 630 21.03 -14.69 -26.43
CA PHE A 630 20.46 -15.92 -25.88
C PHE A 630 19.92 -15.69 -24.47
N GLY A 631 18.87 -16.45 -24.14
CA GLY A 631 18.21 -16.36 -22.85
C GLY A 631 17.19 -17.46 -22.60
N ASN A 632 16.49 -17.35 -21.48
CA ASN A 632 15.34 -18.17 -21.15
C ASN A 632 14.04 -17.45 -21.54
N ALA A 633 13.17 -18.12 -22.30
CA ALA A 633 11.92 -17.57 -22.80
C ALA A 633 10.69 -18.22 -22.16
N TRP A 634 9.65 -17.45 -21.83
CA TRP A 634 8.35 -17.98 -21.40
C TRP A 634 7.18 -17.22 -22.04
N TRP A 635 6.06 -17.91 -22.20
CA TRP A 635 4.87 -17.40 -22.88
C TRP A 635 3.74 -17.10 -21.92
N ILE A 636 3.26 -15.86 -21.94
CA ILE A 636 2.06 -15.44 -21.23
C ILE A 636 0.90 -15.43 -22.23
N PRO A 637 -0.19 -16.17 -21.96
CA PRO A 637 -1.25 -16.38 -22.94
C PRO A 637 -2.12 -15.15 -23.20
N PHE A 638 -2.28 -14.25 -22.22
CA PHE A 638 -3.19 -13.12 -22.37
C PHE A 638 -2.77 -11.86 -21.59
N PRO A 639 -2.75 -10.69 -22.25
CA PRO A 639 -2.58 -10.55 -23.69
C PRO A 639 -1.33 -11.31 -24.16
N PRO A 640 -1.32 -11.91 -25.37
CA PRO A 640 -0.19 -12.68 -25.89
C PRO A 640 1.13 -11.92 -25.71
N THR A 641 2.00 -12.43 -24.85
CA THR A 641 3.28 -11.78 -24.51
C THR A 641 4.36 -12.85 -24.36
N LEU A 642 5.44 -12.70 -25.13
CA LEU A 642 6.65 -13.52 -25.01
C LEU A 642 7.68 -12.71 -24.23
N VAL A 643 8.17 -13.30 -23.14
CA VAL A 643 9.18 -12.67 -22.28
C VAL A 643 10.46 -13.48 -22.38
N ILE A 644 11.59 -12.78 -22.51
CA ILE A 644 12.91 -13.37 -22.62
C ILE A 644 13.81 -12.72 -21.58
N ARG A 645 14.42 -13.54 -20.73
CA ARG A 645 15.52 -13.13 -19.85
C ARG A 645 16.83 -13.54 -20.49
N TYR A 646 17.62 -12.57 -20.93
CA TYR A 646 18.93 -12.83 -21.52
C TYR A 646 19.91 -13.36 -20.47
N ASP A 647 20.92 -14.10 -20.93
CA ASP A 647 21.97 -14.69 -20.09
C ASP A 647 22.77 -13.65 -19.29
N ASN A 648 22.82 -12.40 -19.74
CA ASN A 648 23.46 -11.27 -19.06
C ASN A 648 22.56 -10.62 -17.99
N GLY A 649 21.29 -11.01 -17.90
CA GLY A 649 20.31 -10.47 -16.98
C GLY A 649 19.42 -9.36 -17.54
N ASP A 650 19.50 -8.99 -18.82
CA ASP A 650 18.54 -8.05 -19.41
C ASP A 650 17.19 -8.75 -19.68
N LEU A 651 16.07 -8.01 -19.61
CA LEU A 651 14.75 -8.52 -19.97
C LEU A 651 14.28 -7.94 -21.31
N ALA A 652 13.74 -8.78 -22.20
CA ALA A 652 13.07 -8.38 -23.42
C ALA A 652 11.61 -8.85 -23.43
N ILE A 653 10.71 -7.99 -23.90
CA ILE A 653 9.27 -8.24 -23.91
C ILE A 653 8.75 -8.02 -25.33
N ILE A 654 8.11 -9.05 -25.86
CA ILE A 654 7.59 -9.07 -27.22
C ILE A 654 6.07 -9.20 -27.14
N LYS A 655 5.35 -8.23 -27.73
CA LYS A 655 3.87 -8.16 -27.69
C LYS A 655 3.21 -8.17 -29.08
N LYS A 656 3.97 -7.82 -30.14
CA LYS A 656 3.41 -7.64 -31.49
C LYS A 656 3.52 -8.90 -32.30
N MET A 657 2.50 -9.17 -33.13
CA MET A 657 2.47 -10.34 -34.02
C MET A 657 3.69 -10.41 -34.96
N ARG A 658 4.11 -9.27 -35.53
CA ARG A 658 5.29 -9.19 -36.41
C ARG A 658 6.58 -9.64 -35.70
N ASP A 659 6.72 -9.26 -34.44
CA ASP A 659 7.91 -9.57 -33.65
C ASP A 659 7.92 -11.04 -33.23
N PHE A 660 6.75 -11.66 -32.98
CA PHE A 660 6.65 -13.11 -32.78
C PHE A 660 7.11 -13.90 -34.01
N GLU A 661 6.76 -13.45 -35.22
CA GLU A 661 7.22 -14.08 -36.45
C GLU A 661 8.72 -13.91 -36.66
N THR A 662 9.26 -12.72 -36.37
CA THR A 662 10.70 -12.48 -36.40
C THR A 662 11.41 -13.39 -35.39
N TYR A 663 10.86 -13.57 -34.19
CA TYR A 663 11.40 -14.47 -33.17
C TYR A 663 11.45 -15.92 -33.68
N ILE A 664 10.37 -16.40 -34.31
CA ILE A 664 10.34 -17.73 -34.93
C ILE A 664 11.41 -17.85 -36.01
N ARG A 665 11.54 -16.85 -36.90
CA ARG A 665 12.53 -16.85 -37.98
C ARG A 665 13.96 -16.89 -37.44
N GLN A 666 14.30 -15.99 -36.51
CA GLN A 666 15.63 -15.95 -35.90
C GLN A 666 15.99 -17.28 -35.22
N ASN A 667 15.03 -17.89 -34.50
CA ASN A 667 15.29 -19.19 -33.88
C ASN A 667 15.34 -20.35 -34.88
N ALA A 668 14.83 -20.19 -36.10
CA ALA A 668 14.96 -21.19 -37.16
C ALA A 668 16.31 -21.10 -37.90
N ASP A 669 17.06 -20.00 -37.72
CA ASP A 669 18.34 -19.82 -38.38
C ASP A 669 19.34 -20.90 -37.95
N LYS A 670 20.08 -21.43 -38.94
CA LYS A 670 20.98 -22.57 -38.75
C LYS A 670 22.04 -22.30 -37.68
N TRP A 671 22.60 -21.10 -37.67
CA TRP A 671 23.64 -20.72 -36.71
C TRP A 671 23.11 -20.68 -35.26
N VAL A 672 21.86 -20.23 -35.05
CA VAL A 672 21.20 -20.26 -33.73
C VAL A 672 20.95 -21.70 -33.29
N GLN A 673 20.47 -22.54 -34.20
CA GLN A 673 20.22 -23.96 -33.93
C GLN A 673 21.51 -24.69 -33.55
N ASP A 674 22.62 -24.40 -34.22
CA ASP A 674 23.91 -25.03 -33.92
C ASP A 674 24.43 -24.58 -32.54
N LYS A 675 24.36 -23.30 -32.19
CA LYS A 675 24.70 -22.80 -30.84
C LYS A 675 23.80 -23.42 -29.76
N ARG A 676 22.50 -23.56 -30.03
CA ARG A 676 21.55 -24.21 -29.12
C ARG A 676 21.91 -25.68 -28.85
N ARG A 677 22.32 -26.43 -29.88
CA ARG A 677 22.77 -27.83 -29.74
C ARG A 677 24.01 -27.94 -28.86
N ILE A 678 24.98 -27.05 -29.04
CA ILE A 678 26.20 -26.99 -28.21
C ILE A 678 25.83 -26.77 -26.74
N ARG A 679 24.97 -25.77 -26.47
CA ARG A 679 24.53 -25.43 -25.11
C ARG A 679 23.75 -26.56 -24.44
N MET A 680 22.87 -27.22 -25.20
CA MET A 680 22.15 -28.43 -24.75
C MET A 680 23.09 -29.58 -24.42
N ALA A 681 24.10 -29.84 -25.27
CA ALA A 681 25.10 -30.88 -25.04
C ALA A 681 25.91 -30.61 -23.77
N LEU A 682 26.28 -29.35 -23.52
CA LEU A 682 26.97 -28.94 -22.29
C LEU A 682 26.07 -29.13 -21.07
N ARG A 683 24.78 -28.75 -21.14
CA ARG A 683 23.79 -29.01 -20.07
C ARG A 683 23.64 -30.49 -19.75
N ALA A 684 23.73 -31.38 -20.73
CA ALA A 684 23.65 -32.83 -20.53
C ALA A 684 24.84 -33.39 -19.72
N LEU A 685 25.98 -32.69 -19.71
CA LEU A 685 27.18 -33.09 -18.97
C LEU A 685 27.22 -32.56 -17.52
N ASP A 686 26.24 -31.77 -17.08
CA ASP A 686 26.24 -31.19 -15.72
C ASP A 686 26.26 -32.26 -14.63
N GLY A 687 27.25 -32.17 -13.74
CA GLY A 687 27.49 -33.11 -12.65
C GLY A 687 28.11 -34.45 -13.08
N LYS A 688 28.48 -34.61 -14.36
CA LYS A 688 29.07 -35.86 -14.88
C LYS A 688 30.59 -35.84 -14.85
N VAL A 689 31.18 -37.03 -14.79
CA VAL A 689 32.63 -37.20 -14.97
C VAL A 689 32.92 -37.21 -16.47
N VAL A 690 33.69 -36.24 -16.94
CA VAL A 690 34.02 -36.03 -18.35
C VAL A 690 35.52 -36.28 -18.59
N LYS A 691 35.86 -36.62 -19.83
CA LYS A 691 37.23 -36.79 -20.31
C LYS A 691 37.75 -35.47 -20.84
N TRP A 692 38.77 -34.92 -20.18
CA TRP A 692 39.55 -33.79 -20.69
C TRP A 692 40.93 -33.81 -20.04
N PRO A 693 42.02 -34.01 -20.81
CA PRO A 693 43.35 -34.02 -20.26
C PRO A 693 43.78 -32.60 -19.87
N TYR A 694 44.19 -32.42 -18.61
CA TYR A 694 44.65 -31.14 -18.07
C TYR A 694 45.95 -31.33 -17.28
N THR A 695 46.93 -30.48 -17.57
CA THR A 695 48.21 -30.48 -16.87
C THR A 695 48.25 -29.24 -15.96
N HIS A 696 48.20 -29.46 -14.65
CA HIS A 696 48.30 -28.40 -13.66
C HIS A 696 49.73 -28.29 -13.16
N THR A 697 50.30 -27.09 -13.27
CA THR A 697 51.63 -26.79 -12.74
C THR A 697 51.49 -25.84 -11.56
N GLU A 698 51.80 -26.32 -10.36
CA GLU A 698 51.85 -25.49 -9.16
C GLU A 698 53.27 -25.38 -8.62
N TRP A 699 53.57 -24.23 -8.03
CA TRP A 699 54.83 -24.00 -7.35
C TRP A 699 54.71 -24.43 -5.90
N VAL A 700 55.44 -25.49 -5.51
CA VAL A 700 55.42 -25.99 -4.14
C VAL A 700 56.69 -25.56 -3.40
N GLY A 701 56.48 -24.90 -2.27
CA GLY A 701 57.50 -24.45 -1.32
C GLY A 701 56.86 -24.08 0.02
N SER A 702 57.55 -24.32 1.14
CA SER A 702 56.98 -24.13 2.49
C SER A 702 56.63 -22.67 2.76
N LYS A 703 55.35 -22.37 3.03
CA LYS A 703 54.95 -21.10 3.66
C LYS A 703 55.34 -21.18 5.14
N PHE A 704 56.49 -20.61 5.52
CA PHE A 704 56.83 -20.35 6.92
C PHE A 704 56.80 -18.84 7.18
N LEU A 705 56.09 -18.43 8.22
CA LEU A 705 56.17 -17.10 8.78
C LEU A 705 57.53 -16.98 9.47
N TRP A 706 58.36 -16.04 9.01
CA TRP A 706 59.50 -15.42 9.68
C TRP A 706 60.86 -15.60 8.97
N CYS A 707 61.61 -14.51 9.03
CA CYS A 707 62.63 -14.08 8.10
C CYS A 707 63.95 -14.82 8.34
N TRP A 708 64.50 -15.41 7.26
CA TRP A 708 65.92 -15.64 6.91
C TRP A 708 66.16 -17.09 6.43
N GLY A 709 66.08 -17.29 5.11
CA GLY A 709 66.42 -18.55 4.45
C GLY A 709 66.17 -18.52 2.94
N HIS A 710 67.07 -19.10 2.15
CA HIS A 710 66.95 -19.16 0.69
C HIS A 710 65.76 -20.02 0.24
N ARG A 711 64.99 -19.47 -0.72
CA ARG A 711 63.77 -20.06 -1.29
C ARG A 711 64.14 -21.19 -2.25
N TYR A 712 63.58 -22.38 -2.08
CA TYR A 712 63.44 -23.33 -3.20
C TYR A 712 61.99 -23.27 -3.71
N SER A 713 61.83 -23.15 -5.03
CA SER A 713 60.54 -23.29 -5.70
C SER A 713 60.62 -24.51 -6.61
N ALA A 714 60.01 -25.62 -6.21
CA ALA A 714 59.88 -26.77 -7.10
C ALA A 714 58.55 -26.65 -7.85
N GLN A 715 58.59 -26.75 -9.18
CA GLN A 715 57.37 -26.90 -9.98
C GLN A 715 56.92 -28.35 -9.88
N ILE A 716 55.74 -28.59 -9.33
CA ILE A 716 55.08 -29.89 -9.40
C ILE A 716 54.09 -29.84 -10.56
N THR A 717 54.23 -30.78 -11.48
CA THR A 717 53.31 -30.95 -12.62
C THR A 717 52.44 -32.17 -12.36
N MET A 718 51.13 -31.95 -12.19
CA MET A 718 50.14 -33.01 -12.04
C MET A 718 49.34 -33.13 -13.34
N LYS A 719 49.17 -34.36 -13.83
CA LYS A 719 48.37 -34.65 -15.03
C LYS A 719 47.07 -35.31 -14.62
N TYR A 720 45.97 -34.78 -15.14
CA TYR A 720 44.64 -35.32 -14.94
C TYR A 720 44.04 -35.70 -16.29
N GLU A 721 43.29 -36.80 -16.33
CA GLU A 721 42.61 -37.27 -17.56
C GLU A 721 41.09 -37.04 -17.52
N THR A 722 40.52 -36.97 -16.32
CA THR A 722 39.08 -36.81 -16.09
C THR A 722 38.81 -35.75 -15.04
N CYS A 723 37.68 -35.05 -15.18
CA CYS A 723 37.17 -34.12 -14.19
C CYS A 723 35.66 -34.24 -14.04
N VAL A 724 35.11 -33.65 -12.97
CA VAL A 724 33.67 -33.42 -12.86
C VAL A 724 33.33 -32.13 -13.60
N PHE A 725 32.49 -32.24 -14.63
CA PHE A 725 31.92 -31.09 -15.32
C PHE A 725 30.76 -30.53 -14.50
N SER A 726 30.71 -29.22 -14.30
CA SER A 726 29.67 -28.57 -13.55
C SER A 726 29.31 -27.22 -14.15
N ILE A 727 28.02 -26.89 -14.07
CA ILE A 727 27.47 -25.66 -14.60
C ILE A 727 27.11 -24.71 -13.46
N LYS A 728 27.70 -23.51 -13.46
CA LYS A 728 27.32 -22.39 -12.60
C LYS A 728 26.24 -21.57 -13.29
N ARG A 729 24.97 -21.77 -12.89
CA ARG A 729 23.85 -21.02 -13.47
C ARG A 729 23.84 -19.56 -13.02
N LYS A 730 23.43 -18.67 -13.92
CA LYS A 730 23.21 -17.24 -13.64
C LYS A 730 21.75 -16.96 -13.29
N GLY A 731 20.83 -17.63 -13.98
CA GLY A 731 19.40 -17.58 -13.79
C GLY A 731 18.85 -18.81 -13.05
N THR A 732 17.60 -18.71 -12.60
CA THR A 732 16.97 -19.78 -11.81
C THR A 732 15.50 -19.98 -12.20
N LEU A 733 15.18 -21.22 -12.52
CA LEU A 733 13.92 -21.83 -12.93
C LEU A 733 14.01 -23.35 -12.63
N PRO A 734 13.79 -23.75 -11.37
CA PRO A 734 13.77 -25.14 -11.00
C PRO A 734 12.53 -25.86 -11.55
N TRP A 735 12.74 -26.96 -12.27
CA TRP A 735 11.69 -27.85 -12.79
C TRP A 735 12.11 -29.32 -12.64
N LYS A 736 11.39 -30.08 -11.82
CA LYS A 736 11.64 -31.52 -11.59
C LYS A 736 13.11 -31.88 -11.31
N GLY A 737 13.78 -31.07 -10.50
CA GLY A 737 15.19 -31.28 -10.13
C GLY A 737 16.22 -30.79 -11.16
N PHE A 738 15.77 -30.22 -12.27
CA PHE A 738 16.61 -29.53 -13.26
C PHE A 738 16.45 -28.03 -13.14
N GLU A 739 17.51 -27.30 -13.44
CA GLU A 739 17.54 -25.84 -13.38
C GLU A 739 17.62 -25.28 -14.80
N LEU A 740 16.47 -24.75 -15.26
CA LEU A 740 16.20 -24.29 -16.63
C LEU A 740 16.46 -22.79 -16.81
N GLY A 741 17.07 -22.13 -15.83
CA GLY A 741 17.36 -20.70 -15.87
C GLY A 741 18.26 -20.24 -17.02
N SER A 742 18.26 -18.93 -17.26
CA SER A 742 19.09 -18.24 -18.24
C SER A 742 20.57 -18.28 -17.84
N GLY A 743 21.45 -18.42 -18.83
CA GLY A 743 22.88 -18.31 -18.68
C GLY A 743 23.54 -19.36 -17.80
N PHE A 744 24.77 -19.71 -18.18
CA PHE A 744 25.64 -20.44 -17.30
C PHE A 744 27.12 -20.25 -17.63
N ASP A 745 27.95 -20.42 -16.62
CA ASP A 745 29.39 -20.57 -16.75
C ASP A 745 29.79 -22.02 -16.50
N ILE A 746 30.91 -22.44 -17.09
CA ILE A 746 31.41 -23.81 -16.98
C ILE A 746 32.52 -23.86 -15.94
N GLN A 747 32.48 -24.90 -15.11
CA GLN A 747 33.52 -25.22 -14.16
C GLN A 747 33.90 -26.70 -14.27
N LEU A 748 35.19 -26.95 -14.49
CA LEU A 748 35.80 -28.27 -14.51
C LEU A 748 36.54 -28.48 -13.18
N ARG A 749 36.14 -29.49 -12.42
CA ARG A 749 36.74 -29.80 -11.12
C ARG A 749 37.52 -31.10 -11.20
N TYR A 750 38.85 -31.01 -11.14
CA TYR A 750 39.75 -32.17 -11.14
C TYR A 750 39.95 -32.71 -9.73
N THR A 751 40.16 -31.81 -8.77
CA THR A 751 40.24 -32.09 -7.33
C THR A 751 39.49 -30.98 -6.56
N PRO A 752 39.23 -31.12 -5.24
CA PRO A 752 38.61 -30.04 -4.46
C PRO A 752 39.35 -28.69 -4.60
N ASP A 753 40.68 -28.76 -4.71
CA ASP A 753 41.57 -27.59 -4.76
C ASP A 753 41.84 -27.08 -6.19
N ILE A 754 41.63 -27.91 -7.22
CA ILE A 754 41.90 -27.55 -8.62
C ILE A 754 40.59 -27.46 -9.41
N GLN A 755 40.19 -26.22 -9.65
CA GLN A 755 38.99 -25.86 -10.42
C GLN A 755 39.39 -24.90 -11.54
N VAL A 756 39.05 -25.25 -12.78
CA VAL A 756 39.31 -24.40 -13.96
C VAL A 756 38.01 -24.05 -14.67
N ASP A 757 38.02 -22.96 -15.43
CA ASP A 757 36.86 -22.48 -16.17
C ASP A 757 36.71 -23.15 -17.55
N GLY A 758 35.64 -22.77 -18.27
CA GLY A 758 35.35 -23.27 -19.61
C GLY A 758 36.33 -22.84 -20.70
N THR A 759 37.22 -21.87 -20.44
CA THR A 759 38.18 -21.41 -21.48
C THR A 759 39.18 -22.49 -21.84
N VAL A 760 39.46 -23.41 -20.90
CA VAL A 760 40.37 -24.56 -21.08
C VAL A 760 39.84 -25.57 -22.09
N ILE A 761 38.52 -25.64 -22.30
CA ILE A 761 37.87 -26.45 -23.32
C ILE A 761 37.45 -25.62 -24.55
N GLY A 762 37.90 -24.37 -24.63
CA GLY A 762 37.63 -23.46 -25.75
C GLY A 762 36.19 -22.93 -25.80
N VAL A 763 35.51 -22.80 -24.67
CA VAL A 763 34.20 -22.11 -24.61
C VAL A 763 34.45 -20.60 -24.52
N ASP A 764 33.93 -19.86 -25.48
CA ASP A 764 33.92 -18.39 -25.49
C ASP A 764 32.58 -17.85 -24.96
N GLU A 765 32.45 -16.52 -24.90
CA GLU A 765 31.25 -15.84 -24.40
C GLU A 765 29.99 -16.12 -25.25
N GLU A 766 30.19 -16.48 -26.52
CA GLU A 766 29.13 -16.69 -27.51
C GLU A 766 28.77 -18.16 -27.75
N PHE A 767 29.48 -19.09 -27.09
CA PHE A 767 29.38 -20.54 -27.28
C PHE A 767 29.60 -20.98 -28.73
N ASP A 768 30.55 -20.36 -29.44
CA ASP A 768 30.93 -20.80 -30.78
C ASP A 768 31.65 -22.14 -30.75
N LEU A 769 31.51 -22.91 -31.84
CA LEU A 769 32.15 -24.21 -31.96
C LEU A 769 33.65 -24.04 -32.28
N THR A 770 34.46 -23.81 -31.25
CA THR A 770 35.92 -23.78 -31.40
C THR A 770 36.48 -25.20 -31.64
N PRO A 771 37.69 -25.34 -32.23
CA PRO A 771 38.31 -26.65 -32.42
C PRO A 771 38.51 -27.44 -31.11
N GLN A 772 38.80 -26.73 -30.02
CA GLN A 772 38.96 -27.33 -28.68
C GLN A 772 37.62 -27.82 -28.14
N LEU A 773 36.55 -27.03 -28.29
CA LEU A 773 35.21 -27.42 -27.85
C LEU A 773 34.69 -28.60 -28.67
N ALA A 774 34.92 -28.60 -29.98
CA ALA A 774 34.59 -29.73 -30.85
C ALA A 774 35.33 -31.01 -30.42
N HIS A 775 36.60 -30.91 -30.04
CA HIS A 775 37.36 -32.03 -29.50
C HIS A 775 36.79 -32.52 -28.16
N PHE A 776 36.48 -31.61 -27.25
CA PHE A 776 35.86 -31.93 -25.95
C PHE A 776 34.52 -32.65 -26.12
N LEU A 777 33.62 -32.12 -26.97
CA LEU A 777 32.33 -32.73 -27.26
C LEU A 777 32.48 -34.10 -27.90
N ARG A 778 33.47 -34.29 -28.79
CA ARG A 778 33.78 -35.58 -29.40
C ARG A 778 34.27 -36.61 -28.39
N LEU A 779 35.14 -36.23 -27.45
CA LEU A 779 35.64 -37.12 -26.39
C LEU A 779 34.52 -37.61 -25.46
N ASN A 780 33.47 -36.82 -25.31
CA ASN A 780 32.35 -37.09 -24.40
C ASN A 780 31.05 -37.40 -25.15
N HIS A 781 31.12 -37.75 -26.43
CA HIS A 781 29.96 -37.95 -27.31
C HIS A 781 28.98 -38.99 -26.75
N ASP A 782 29.47 -40.12 -26.24
CA ASP A 782 28.62 -41.19 -25.73
C ASP A 782 27.82 -40.75 -24.49
N LEU A 783 28.46 -40.00 -23.58
CA LEU A 783 27.80 -39.42 -22.40
C LEU A 783 26.73 -38.40 -22.79
N ILE A 784 27.01 -37.56 -23.79
CA ILE A 784 26.04 -36.60 -24.33
C ILE A 784 24.85 -37.36 -24.91
N HIS A 785 25.09 -38.37 -25.75
CA HIS A 785 24.04 -39.17 -26.37
C HIS A 785 23.16 -39.89 -25.33
N GLU A 786 23.74 -40.35 -24.22
CA GLU A 786 22.99 -40.98 -23.12
C GLU A 786 22.17 -39.97 -22.31
N CYS A 787 22.73 -38.80 -22.01
CA CYS A 787 22.13 -37.84 -21.07
C CYS A 787 21.16 -36.83 -21.74
N LEU A 788 21.38 -36.50 -23.01
CA LEU A 788 20.59 -35.50 -23.74
C LEU A 788 19.08 -35.82 -23.80
N PRO A 789 18.63 -37.07 -24.02
CA PRO A 789 17.21 -37.41 -24.01
C PRO A 789 16.48 -37.03 -22.71
N ASN A 790 17.17 -37.08 -21.57
CA ASN A 790 16.59 -36.68 -20.29
C ASN A 790 16.38 -35.15 -20.22
N VAL A 791 17.36 -34.37 -20.69
CA VAL A 791 17.23 -32.90 -20.76
C VAL A 791 16.09 -32.51 -21.71
N ASP A 792 16.01 -33.15 -22.88
CA ASP A 792 14.92 -32.93 -23.84
C ASP A 792 13.56 -33.30 -23.27
N TYR A 793 13.47 -34.41 -22.53
CA TYR A 793 12.23 -34.81 -21.85
C TYR A 793 11.79 -33.78 -20.80
N VAL A 794 12.72 -33.28 -19.98
CA VAL A 794 12.44 -32.26 -18.97
C VAL A 794 11.94 -30.96 -19.62
N LEU A 795 12.58 -30.51 -20.70
CA LEU A 795 12.13 -29.34 -21.47
C LEU A 795 10.76 -29.55 -22.12
N PHE A 796 10.56 -30.71 -22.74
CA PHE A 796 9.28 -31.08 -23.35
C PHE A 796 8.16 -31.09 -22.30
N ASP A 797 8.41 -31.68 -21.13
CA ASP A 797 7.46 -31.75 -20.03
C ASP A 797 7.12 -30.36 -19.49
N TYR A 798 8.11 -29.48 -19.30
CA TYR A 798 7.90 -28.08 -18.92
C TYR A 798 7.00 -27.35 -19.93
N ARG A 799 7.32 -27.43 -21.22
CA ARG A 799 6.52 -26.82 -22.30
C ARG A 799 5.09 -27.37 -22.34
N ARG A 800 4.96 -28.69 -22.22
CA ARG A 800 3.67 -29.39 -22.17
C ARG A 800 2.84 -28.93 -20.98
N TRP A 801 3.46 -28.74 -19.82
CA TRP A 801 2.79 -28.23 -18.62
C TRP A 801 2.30 -26.80 -18.83
N ILE A 802 3.14 -25.87 -19.30
CA ILE A 802 2.73 -24.47 -19.57
C ILE A 802 1.53 -24.44 -20.53
N ARG A 803 1.63 -25.16 -21.64
CA ARG A 803 0.57 -25.18 -22.67
C ARG A 803 -0.74 -25.73 -22.12
N ARG A 804 -0.68 -26.84 -21.38
CA ARG A 804 -1.87 -27.42 -20.71
C ARG A 804 -2.47 -26.48 -19.69
N ASN A 805 -1.65 -25.79 -18.91
CA ASN A 805 -2.12 -24.85 -17.91
C ASN A 805 -2.81 -23.65 -18.56
N ALA A 806 -2.19 -23.05 -19.59
CA ALA A 806 -2.78 -21.97 -20.37
C ALA A 806 -4.10 -22.37 -21.04
N GLN A 807 -4.15 -23.56 -21.65
CA GLN A 807 -5.37 -24.09 -22.25
C GLN A 807 -6.47 -24.33 -21.21
N ALA A 808 -6.14 -24.97 -20.09
CA ALA A 808 -7.09 -25.21 -19.00
C ALA A 808 -7.67 -23.90 -18.44
N LYS A 809 -6.84 -22.86 -18.29
CA LYS A 809 -7.31 -21.53 -17.87
C LYS A 809 -8.31 -20.94 -18.85
N ARG A 810 -8.03 -21.01 -20.15
CA ARG A 810 -8.91 -20.52 -21.22
C ARG A 810 -10.22 -21.31 -21.30
N ASP A 811 -10.18 -22.62 -21.07
CA ASP A 811 -11.36 -23.48 -21.12
C ASP A 811 -12.27 -23.34 -19.89
N VAL A 812 -11.73 -22.96 -18.72
CA VAL A 812 -12.51 -22.73 -17.50
C VAL A 812 -13.30 -21.42 -17.53
N LEU A 813 -12.67 -20.33 -17.95
CA LEU A 813 -13.35 -19.03 -18.14
C LEU A 813 -12.57 -18.20 -19.17
N THR A 814 -13.27 -17.73 -20.18
CA THR A 814 -12.66 -16.96 -21.27
C THR A 814 -12.16 -15.58 -20.81
N HIS A 815 -11.31 -14.93 -21.61
CA HIS A 815 -10.91 -13.54 -21.36
C HIS A 815 -11.99 -12.55 -21.82
N GLU A 816 -12.84 -12.96 -22.78
CA GLU A 816 -14.01 -12.24 -23.25
C GLU A 816 -15.10 -12.07 -22.19
N PHE A 817 -15.14 -12.95 -21.19
CA PHE A 817 -16.13 -12.91 -20.11
C PHE A 817 -16.26 -11.52 -19.47
N LEU A 818 -15.13 -10.82 -19.24
CA LEU A 818 -15.17 -9.50 -18.62
C LEU A 818 -15.85 -8.46 -19.51
N SER A 819 -15.62 -8.45 -20.82
CA SER A 819 -16.22 -7.48 -21.73
C SER A 819 -17.68 -7.81 -22.06
N ASN A 820 -17.98 -9.09 -22.24
CA ASN A 820 -19.25 -9.54 -22.81
C ASN A 820 -20.32 -9.87 -21.76
N VAL A 821 -19.92 -10.14 -20.52
CA VAL A 821 -20.81 -10.49 -19.41
C VAL A 821 -20.62 -9.53 -18.24
N TYR A 822 -19.43 -9.47 -17.66
CA TYR A 822 -19.20 -8.71 -16.42
C TYR A 822 -19.39 -7.18 -16.58
N CYS A 823 -18.90 -6.60 -17.68
CA CYS A 823 -19.00 -5.16 -17.94
C CYS A 823 -20.26 -4.75 -18.71
N SER A 824 -21.02 -5.71 -19.22
CA SER A 824 -22.18 -5.49 -20.11
C SER A 824 -23.43 -6.15 -19.51
N PRO A 825 -24.25 -5.39 -18.75
CA PRO A 825 -25.55 -5.86 -18.28
C PRO A 825 -26.40 -6.37 -19.44
N LYS A 826 -27.02 -7.54 -19.26
CA LYS A 826 -27.81 -8.24 -20.28
C LYS A 826 -29.07 -8.82 -19.65
N SER A 827 -30.11 -8.95 -20.47
CA SER A 827 -31.29 -9.74 -20.06
C SER A 827 -30.89 -11.20 -19.83
N THR A 828 -31.68 -11.90 -19.03
CA THR A 828 -31.45 -13.31 -18.69
C THR A 828 -31.30 -14.19 -19.93
N HIS A 829 -32.17 -14.03 -20.92
CA HIS A 829 -32.10 -14.80 -22.17
C HIS A 829 -30.84 -14.49 -23.00
N GLU A 830 -30.47 -13.21 -23.14
CA GLU A 830 -29.26 -12.81 -23.87
C GLU A 830 -27.99 -13.28 -23.15
N LEU A 831 -27.99 -13.27 -21.83
CA LEU A 831 -26.89 -13.75 -21.02
C LEU A 831 -26.70 -15.26 -21.21
N SER A 832 -27.78 -16.04 -21.09
CA SER A 832 -27.75 -17.49 -21.30
C SER A 832 -27.25 -17.86 -22.69
N LYS A 833 -27.70 -17.13 -23.73
CA LYS A 833 -27.19 -17.29 -25.10
C LYS A 833 -25.71 -16.97 -25.20
N THR A 834 -25.28 -15.82 -24.66
CA THR A 834 -23.86 -15.41 -24.67
C THR A 834 -22.97 -16.45 -24.00
N LEU A 835 -23.38 -16.99 -22.84
CA LEU A 835 -22.63 -17.99 -22.11
C LEU A 835 -22.58 -19.34 -22.84
N ALA A 836 -23.67 -19.75 -23.48
CA ALA A 836 -23.71 -20.96 -24.29
C ALA A 836 -22.78 -20.88 -25.50
N ASP A 837 -22.70 -19.70 -26.13
CA ASP A 837 -21.85 -19.44 -27.30
C ASP A 837 -20.36 -19.32 -26.94
N GLN A 838 -20.02 -18.73 -25.78
CA GLN A 838 -18.64 -18.33 -25.45
C GLN A 838 -17.95 -19.24 -24.43
N GLU A 839 -18.60 -19.61 -23.33
CA GLU A 839 -17.95 -20.28 -22.20
C GLU A 839 -17.99 -21.79 -22.38
N LYS A 840 -16.90 -22.54 -22.19
CA LYS A 840 -16.92 -24.02 -22.36
C LYS A 840 -17.24 -24.78 -21.09
N ASP A 841 -16.87 -24.23 -19.93
CA ASP A 841 -17.01 -24.91 -18.65
C ASP A 841 -18.50 -25.04 -18.26
N LEU A 842 -18.94 -26.27 -18.05
CA LEU A 842 -20.32 -26.56 -17.68
C LEU A 842 -20.69 -25.93 -16.34
N ARG A 843 -19.75 -25.78 -15.40
CA ARG A 843 -20.03 -25.16 -14.10
C ARG A 843 -20.43 -23.70 -14.25
N VAL A 844 -19.77 -22.97 -15.14
CA VAL A 844 -20.13 -21.57 -15.44
C VAL A 844 -21.54 -21.53 -16.02
N ARG A 845 -21.80 -22.31 -17.08
CA ARG A 845 -23.12 -22.37 -17.72
C ARG A 845 -24.23 -22.77 -16.75
N GLN A 846 -24.00 -23.81 -15.94
CA GLN A 846 -24.95 -24.33 -14.97
C GLN A 846 -25.24 -23.33 -13.86
N THR A 847 -24.22 -22.64 -13.32
CA THR A 847 -24.43 -21.61 -12.29
C THR A 847 -25.37 -20.52 -12.79
N PHE A 848 -25.19 -20.01 -14.01
CA PHE A 848 -26.08 -18.95 -14.52
C PHE A 848 -27.49 -19.44 -14.88
N VAL A 849 -27.66 -20.73 -15.18
CA VAL A 849 -28.99 -21.35 -15.37
C VAL A 849 -29.66 -21.62 -14.02
N GLU A 850 -28.93 -22.12 -13.03
CA GLU A 850 -29.47 -22.41 -11.70
C GLU A 850 -29.85 -21.13 -10.97
N PHE A 851 -29.08 -20.06 -11.13
CA PHE A 851 -29.30 -18.77 -10.48
C PHE A 851 -29.95 -17.75 -11.44
N GLU A 852 -30.87 -18.21 -12.29
CA GLU A 852 -31.66 -17.35 -13.19
C GLU A 852 -32.37 -16.23 -12.42
N ASP A 853 -32.96 -16.58 -11.28
CA ASP A 853 -33.62 -15.67 -10.34
C ASP A 853 -32.69 -14.52 -9.85
N ALA A 854 -31.39 -14.80 -9.67
CA ALA A 854 -30.43 -13.79 -9.23
C ALA A 854 -30.16 -12.75 -10.33
N ILE A 855 -30.12 -13.19 -11.59
CA ILE A 855 -29.96 -12.31 -12.76
C ILE A 855 -31.24 -11.52 -13.01
N ALA A 856 -32.41 -12.15 -12.89
CA ALA A 856 -33.70 -11.47 -12.96
C ALA A 856 -33.79 -10.39 -11.88
N ALA A 857 -33.47 -10.70 -10.62
CA ALA A 857 -33.42 -9.74 -9.52
C ALA A 857 -32.45 -8.57 -9.80
N ALA A 858 -31.24 -8.84 -10.31
CA ALA A 858 -30.30 -7.78 -10.66
C ALA A 858 -30.83 -6.86 -11.77
N ASN A 859 -31.45 -7.43 -12.80
CA ASN A 859 -32.07 -6.67 -13.88
C ASN A 859 -33.27 -5.85 -13.40
N GLU A 860 -34.13 -6.40 -12.53
CA GLU A 860 -35.24 -5.66 -11.92
C GLU A 860 -34.74 -4.50 -11.06
N ARG A 861 -33.74 -4.74 -10.21
CA ARG A 861 -33.10 -3.70 -9.39
C ARG A 861 -32.53 -2.58 -10.26
N MET A 862 -31.77 -2.92 -11.30
CA MET A 862 -31.21 -1.91 -12.22
C MET A 862 -32.30 -1.16 -12.97
N SER A 863 -33.31 -1.88 -13.47
CA SER A 863 -34.44 -1.27 -14.19
C SER A 863 -35.20 -0.28 -13.32
N PHE A 864 -35.42 -0.62 -12.05
CA PHE A 864 -36.04 0.26 -11.07
C PHE A 864 -35.18 1.51 -10.79
N VAL A 865 -33.89 1.32 -10.51
CA VAL A 865 -32.98 2.43 -10.20
C VAL A 865 -32.81 3.38 -11.39
N TYR A 866 -32.81 2.86 -12.62
CA TYR A 866 -32.69 3.63 -13.86
C TYR A 866 -34.00 4.27 -14.36
N GLN A 867 -35.12 4.14 -13.64
CA GLN A 867 -36.39 4.78 -14.02
C GLN A 867 -36.23 6.30 -14.16
N SER A 868 -35.50 6.93 -13.23
CA SER A 868 -35.21 8.37 -13.24
C SER A 868 -33.83 8.67 -12.65
N GLU A 869 -33.29 9.85 -12.96
CA GLU A 869 -32.05 10.34 -12.35
C GLU A 869 -32.20 10.52 -10.84
N ALA A 870 -33.38 10.93 -10.37
CA ALA A 870 -33.70 11.03 -8.94
C ALA A 870 -33.65 9.67 -8.24
N SER A 871 -34.19 8.62 -8.88
CA SER A 871 -34.13 7.23 -8.41
C SER A 871 -32.69 6.73 -8.31
N THR A 872 -31.88 7.07 -9.32
CA THR A 872 -30.45 6.68 -9.36
C THR A 872 -29.66 7.34 -8.25
N TRP A 873 -29.83 8.65 -8.05
CA TRP A 873 -29.17 9.39 -6.97
C TRP A 873 -29.61 8.92 -5.58
N TRP A 874 -30.92 8.73 -5.38
CA TRP A 874 -31.49 8.25 -4.12
C TRP A 874 -30.94 6.88 -3.72
N TYR A 875 -30.87 5.94 -4.67
CA TYR A 875 -30.25 4.63 -4.45
C TYR A 875 -28.79 4.78 -3.99
N LEU A 876 -27.99 5.57 -4.71
CA LEU A 876 -26.57 5.78 -4.39
C LEU A 876 -26.38 6.38 -3.00
N TYR A 877 -27.23 7.33 -2.60
CA TYR A 877 -27.17 7.95 -1.28
C TYR A 877 -27.38 6.93 -0.16
N TRP A 878 -28.46 6.15 -0.22
CA TRP A 878 -28.78 5.18 0.83
C TRP A 878 -27.84 3.97 0.82
N ASP A 879 -27.41 3.50 -0.35
CA ASP A 879 -26.42 2.42 -0.46
C ASP A 879 -25.06 2.84 0.12
N ASP A 880 -24.59 4.06 -0.16
CA ASP A 880 -23.33 4.55 0.40
C ASP A 880 -23.43 4.83 1.91
N LEU A 881 -24.57 5.36 2.36
CA LEU A 881 -24.86 5.58 3.78
C LEU A 881 -24.82 4.26 4.55
N TRP A 882 -25.43 3.20 4.01
CA TRP A 882 -25.36 1.86 4.59
C TRP A 882 -23.92 1.38 4.70
N ARG A 883 -23.21 1.25 3.57
CA ARG A 883 -21.85 0.67 3.50
C ARG A 883 -20.85 1.35 4.44
N ARG A 884 -21.00 2.65 4.69
CA ARG A 884 -20.05 3.45 5.50
C ARG A 884 -20.43 3.68 6.96
N ASN A 885 -21.66 3.34 7.37
CA ASN A 885 -22.17 3.72 8.69
C ASN A 885 -22.90 2.60 9.44
N TYR A 886 -23.22 1.47 8.80
CA TYR A 886 -23.97 0.39 9.45
C TYR A 886 -23.25 -0.17 10.68
N ASP A 887 -21.92 -0.19 10.72
CA ASP A 887 -21.13 -0.74 11.83
C ASP A 887 -21.15 0.15 13.09
N VAL A 888 -21.37 1.46 12.94
CA VAL A 888 -21.37 2.45 14.04
C VAL A 888 -22.78 2.86 14.49
N VAL A 889 -23.76 2.83 13.59
CA VAL A 889 -25.12 3.28 13.88
C VAL A 889 -26.00 2.07 14.20
N ASP A 890 -26.16 1.80 15.51
CA ASP A 890 -26.92 0.65 16.04
C ASP A 890 -28.34 0.50 15.43
N ALA A 891 -29.00 1.62 15.12
CA ALA A 891 -30.33 1.63 14.51
C ALA A 891 -30.35 1.10 13.05
N LEU A 892 -29.29 1.33 12.27
CA LEU A 892 -29.17 0.77 10.92
C LEU A 892 -29.10 -0.76 10.99
N GLN A 893 -28.27 -1.32 11.89
CA GLN A 893 -28.16 -2.78 12.07
C GLN A 893 -29.48 -3.40 12.52
N LYS A 894 -30.14 -2.79 13.51
CA LYS A 894 -31.40 -3.28 14.05
C LYS A 894 -32.50 -3.34 13.00
N HIS A 895 -32.52 -2.38 12.08
CA HIS A 895 -33.50 -2.26 11.00
C HIS A 895 -32.87 -2.54 9.63
N ALA A 896 -31.93 -3.50 9.55
CA ALA A 896 -31.22 -3.81 8.30
C ALA A 896 -32.13 -4.01 7.07
N PRO A 897 -33.27 -4.74 7.14
CA PRO A 897 -34.14 -4.91 5.97
C PRO A 897 -34.72 -3.60 5.39
N ASP A 898 -34.74 -2.53 6.18
CA ASP A 898 -35.28 -1.23 5.80
C ASP A 898 -34.20 -0.29 5.21
N PHE A 899 -32.91 -0.58 5.40
CA PHE A 899 -31.79 0.29 4.98
C PHE A 899 -30.79 -0.40 4.05
N ASP A 900 -30.54 -1.68 4.22
CA ASP A 900 -29.58 -2.44 3.41
C ASP A 900 -30.14 -2.63 1.98
N PRO A 901 -29.50 -2.09 0.93
CA PRO A 901 -29.94 -2.23 -0.46
C PRO A 901 -30.01 -3.68 -0.96
N HIS A 902 -29.51 -4.64 -0.20
CA HIS A 902 -29.69 -6.06 -0.47
C HIS A 902 -31.13 -6.54 -0.23
N TYR A 903 -31.99 -5.75 0.42
CA TYR A 903 -33.37 -6.12 0.68
C TYR A 903 -34.34 -5.37 -0.25
N PRO A 904 -35.40 -6.04 -0.75
CA PRO A 904 -36.40 -5.40 -1.59
C PRO A 904 -37.22 -4.34 -0.84
N THR A 905 -37.29 -4.42 0.49
CA THR A 905 -37.96 -3.46 1.37
C THR A 905 -37.13 -2.22 1.69
N SER A 906 -35.88 -2.17 1.24
CA SER A 906 -34.96 -1.08 1.56
C SER A 906 -35.47 0.26 1.05
N ILE A 907 -35.26 1.30 1.86
CA ILE A 907 -35.51 2.68 1.47
C ILE A 907 -34.72 3.09 0.22
N ALA A 908 -33.61 2.43 -0.09
CA ALA A 908 -32.85 2.67 -1.33
C ALA A 908 -33.69 2.52 -2.60
N TYR A 909 -34.78 1.74 -2.56
CA TYR A 909 -35.72 1.55 -3.67
C TYR A 909 -37.04 2.30 -3.49
N ARG A 910 -37.16 3.20 -2.52
CA ARG A 910 -38.40 3.91 -2.25
C ARG A 910 -38.15 5.40 -2.06
N LEU A 911 -38.42 6.18 -3.09
CA LEU A 911 -38.45 7.63 -2.99
C LEU A 911 -39.62 8.04 -2.10
N LEU A 912 -39.35 8.90 -1.13
CA LEU A 912 -40.34 9.35 -0.17
C LEU A 912 -40.42 10.88 -0.19
N PRO A 913 -41.63 11.46 -0.07
CA PRO A 913 -41.80 12.84 0.34
C PRO A 913 -41.21 13.09 1.73
N ARG A 914 -40.88 14.35 2.03
CA ARG A 914 -40.19 14.72 3.27
C ARG A 914 -40.87 14.23 4.54
N ALA A 915 -42.16 14.51 4.69
CA ALA A 915 -42.93 14.12 5.86
C ALA A 915 -42.94 12.59 6.06
N ALA A 916 -42.99 11.83 4.96
CA ALA A 916 -42.96 10.36 5.00
C ALA A 916 -41.58 9.84 5.43
N LEU A 917 -40.49 10.45 4.92
CA LEU A 917 -39.13 10.09 5.33
C LEU A 917 -38.88 10.42 6.81
N GLU A 918 -39.29 11.59 7.29
CA GLU A 918 -39.15 11.98 8.70
C GLU A 918 -39.89 11.00 9.62
N THR A 919 -41.12 10.62 9.25
CA THR A 919 -41.90 9.61 9.97
C THR A 919 -41.19 8.25 9.97
N PHE A 920 -40.68 7.82 8.81
CA PHE A 920 -39.95 6.57 8.66
C PHE A 920 -38.72 6.52 9.57
N LEU A 921 -37.90 7.58 9.59
CA LEU A 921 -36.70 7.69 10.41
C LEU A 921 -37.01 7.80 11.90
N THR A 922 -38.10 8.49 12.26
CA THR A 922 -38.55 8.62 13.65
C THR A 922 -38.95 7.27 14.24
N GLN A 923 -39.72 6.47 13.49
CA GLN A 923 -40.13 5.13 13.90
C GLN A 923 -38.93 4.18 14.14
N ARG A 924 -37.79 4.46 13.51
CA ARG A 924 -36.57 3.63 13.56
C ARG A 924 -35.51 4.22 14.51
N GLY A 925 -35.82 5.32 15.21
CA GLY A 925 -34.94 5.95 16.19
C GLY A 925 -33.72 6.67 15.59
N LEU A 926 -33.81 7.12 14.32
CA LEU A 926 -32.74 7.83 13.64
C LEU A 926 -32.95 9.35 13.57
N PHE A 927 -34.16 9.82 13.87
CA PHE A 927 -34.57 11.22 13.84
C PHE A 927 -35.60 11.50 14.94
N SER A 928 -35.49 12.64 15.62
CA SER A 928 -36.42 13.07 16.68
C SER A 928 -36.98 14.48 16.46
N GLY A 929 -36.83 15.02 15.24
CA GLY A 929 -37.30 16.36 14.89
C GLY A 929 -36.33 17.47 15.31
N ASN A 930 -36.87 18.68 15.49
CA ASN A 930 -36.08 19.88 15.76
C ASN A 930 -35.44 19.94 17.16
N SER A 931 -35.75 19.00 18.06
CA SER A 931 -35.21 18.92 19.43
C SER A 931 -34.03 17.94 19.59
N GLY A 932 -33.74 17.15 18.53
CA GLY A 932 -32.78 16.04 18.53
C GLY A 932 -31.31 16.41 18.41
N LYS A 933 -30.72 17.12 19.39
CA LYS A 933 -29.27 17.42 19.37
C LYS A 933 -28.38 16.17 19.33
N LYS A 934 -28.91 14.99 19.64
CA LYS A 934 -28.18 13.71 19.76
C LYS A 934 -28.31 12.78 18.53
N ASP A 935 -29.07 13.16 17.51
CA ASP A 935 -29.34 12.28 16.37
C ASP A 935 -28.21 12.26 15.34
N PHE A 936 -28.12 11.17 14.58
CA PHE A 936 -27.21 11.05 13.43
C PHE A 936 -27.79 11.74 12.20
N ILE A 937 -29.08 11.56 11.93
CA ILE A 937 -29.81 12.28 10.89
C ILE A 937 -30.54 13.44 11.55
N HIS A 938 -30.40 14.64 10.99
CA HIS A 938 -30.95 15.88 11.53
C HIS A 938 -31.60 16.72 10.42
N THR A 939 -32.38 17.74 10.80
CA THR A 939 -33.16 18.57 9.87
C THR A 939 -32.30 19.17 8.75
N GLY A 940 -31.11 19.68 9.06
CA GLY A 940 -30.19 20.19 8.03
C GLY A 940 -29.68 19.17 7.01
N LEU A 941 -29.46 17.91 7.41
CA LEU A 941 -29.07 16.84 6.48
C LEU A 941 -30.24 16.49 5.56
N LEU A 942 -31.46 16.47 6.09
CA LEU A 942 -32.68 16.29 5.30
C LEU A 942 -32.90 17.47 4.35
N ASN A 943 -32.66 18.72 4.79
CA ASN A 943 -32.70 19.89 3.92
C ASN A 943 -31.73 19.73 2.75
N LYS A 944 -30.49 19.27 3.02
CA LYS A 944 -29.48 19.02 1.99
C LYS A 944 -29.91 17.93 1.00
N LEU A 945 -30.55 16.87 1.50
CA LEU A 945 -31.09 15.78 0.70
C LEU A 945 -32.20 16.28 -0.25
N TYR A 946 -33.24 16.93 0.29
CA TYR A 946 -34.37 17.41 -0.53
C TYR A 946 -33.99 18.59 -1.42
N PHE A 947 -33.02 19.41 -1.01
CA PHE A 947 -32.39 20.39 -1.90
C PHE A 947 -31.79 19.71 -3.13
N ARG A 948 -30.98 18.66 -2.94
CA ARG A 948 -30.38 17.94 -4.08
C ARG A 948 -31.41 17.25 -4.97
N LEU A 949 -32.48 16.69 -4.40
CA LEU A 949 -33.59 16.14 -5.19
C LEU A 949 -34.33 17.19 -6.00
N ASN A 950 -34.59 18.37 -5.43
CA ASN A 950 -35.20 19.50 -6.14
C ASN A 950 -34.37 19.90 -7.36
N GLN A 951 -33.04 19.99 -7.20
CA GLN A 951 -32.11 20.30 -8.29
C GLN A 951 -32.16 19.27 -9.43
N ILE A 952 -32.21 17.97 -9.08
CA ILE A 952 -32.25 16.90 -10.09
C ILE A 952 -33.59 16.90 -10.84
N ILE A 953 -34.71 17.04 -10.13
CA ILE A 953 -36.05 16.84 -10.68
C ILE A 953 -36.54 18.05 -11.49
N PHE A 954 -36.29 19.26 -10.99
CA PHE A 954 -36.81 20.48 -11.59
C PHE A 954 -35.79 21.23 -12.45
N ARG A 955 -34.65 20.60 -12.78
CA ARG A 955 -33.56 21.20 -13.56
C ARG A 955 -34.05 22.05 -14.74
N GLY A 956 -33.59 23.30 -14.81
CA GLY A 956 -33.98 24.24 -15.86
C GLY A 956 -35.40 24.78 -15.76
N SER A 957 -36.08 24.64 -14.62
CA SER A 957 -37.41 25.23 -14.38
C SER A 957 -37.40 26.25 -13.24
N SER A 958 -38.42 27.12 -13.19
CA SER A 958 -38.62 28.10 -12.12
C SER A 958 -38.89 27.49 -10.73
N LYS A 959 -39.07 26.17 -10.66
CA LYS A 959 -39.31 25.43 -9.41
C LYS A 959 -38.02 24.94 -8.74
N VAL A 960 -36.86 25.38 -9.22
CA VAL A 960 -35.55 25.07 -8.65
C VAL A 960 -35.16 26.14 -7.65
N ILE A 961 -34.60 25.72 -6.51
CA ILE A 961 -33.99 26.67 -5.57
C ILE A 961 -32.76 27.29 -6.24
N GLN A 962 -32.87 28.57 -6.59
CA GLN A 962 -31.76 29.34 -7.12
C GLN A 962 -30.70 29.58 -6.04
N TYR A 963 -29.46 29.79 -6.48
CA TYR A 963 -28.35 29.98 -5.56
C TYR A 963 -27.39 31.06 -6.06
N HIS A 964 -26.71 31.69 -5.11
CA HIS A 964 -25.73 32.74 -5.38
C HIS A 964 -24.37 32.41 -4.76
N LEU A 965 -23.32 32.88 -5.44
CA LEU A 965 -21.93 32.82 -4.96
C LEU A 965 -21.62 34.05 -4.11
N GLY A 966 -21.48 33.85 -2.80
CA GLY A 966 -21.25 34.94 -1.86
C GLY A 966 -22.43 35.91 -1.73
N GLU A 967 -22.11 37.20 -1.63
CA GLU A 967 -23.09 38.30 -1.57
C GLU A 967 -23.49 38.82 -2.95
N ALA A 968 -23.01 38.21 -4.02
CA ALA A 968 -23.24 38.72 -5.36
C ALA A 968 -24.67 38.43 -5.84
N SER A 969 -25.26 39.38 -6.56
CA SER A 969 -26.65 39.34 -7.04
C SER A 969 -26.84 38.50 -8.32
N TYR A 970 -25.82 37.75 -8.76
CA TYR A 970 -25.92 36.92 -9.96
C TYR A 970 -26.33 35.49 -9.59
N GLU A 971 -27.36 34.99 -10.28
CA GLU A 971 -27.79 33.60 -10.23
C GLU A 971 -26.80 32.74 -11.02
N VAL A 972 -26.43 31.56 -10.51
CA VAL A 972 -25.56 30.59 -11.20
C VAL A 972 -26.28 29.25 -11.23
N GLU A 973 -26.07 28.42 -12.27
CA GLU A 973 -26.53 27.02 -12.32
C GLU A 973 -25.45 26.07 -11.82
N LEU A 974 -25.78 25.03 -11.03
CA LEU A 974 -24.81 24.30 -10.16
C LEU A 974 -23.67 23.67 -10.98
N GLU A 975 -23.96 23.41 -12.25
CA GLU A 975 -23.04 22.91 -13.26
C GLU A 975 -22.08 23.98 -13.81
N ASP A 976 -22.48 25.25 -13.88
CA ASP A 976 -21.64 26.35 -14.39
C ASP A 976 -20.54 26.76 -13.40
N LEU A 977 -20.80 26.52 -12.10
CA LEU A 977 -19.82 26.62 -11.01
C LEU A 977 -18.57 25.73 -11.23
N ASP A 978 -18.64 24.72 -12.10
CA ASP A 978 -17.49 23.86 -12.42
C ASP A 978 -16.61 24.41 -13.55
N LEU A 979 -17.14 25.29 -14.43
CA LEU A 979 -16.43 25.84 -15.59
C LEU A 979 -15.47 27.00 -15.24
N ASP A 980 -15.82 27.83 -14.25
CA ASP A 980 -15.07 29.04 -13.89
C ASP A 980 -13.83 28.81 -13.00
N PHE A 981 -13.58 27.57 -12.56
CA PHE A 981 -12.41 27.23 -11.75
C PHE A 981 -11.45 26.28 -12.50
N PRO A 982 -10.50 26.80 -13.31
CA PRO A 982 -9.61 26.01 -14.17
C PRO A 982 -8.56 25.17 -13.43
N SER A 983 -8.69 24.99 -12.11
CA SER A 983 -7.63 24.45 -11.26
C SER A 983 -7.82 22.98 -10.93
N GLY A 984 -7.55 22.06 -11.86
CA GLY A 984 -7.03 20.69 -11.65
C GLY A 984 -7.68 19.71 -10.62
N HIS A 985 -8.72 20.09 -9.89
CA HIS A 985 -9.37 19.32 -8.82
C HIS A 985 -10.70 18.70 -9.28
N ALA A 986 -11.15 18.97 -10.51
CA ALA A 986 -12.29 18.31 -11.18
C ALA A 986 -12.12 16.78 -11.37
N ARG A 987 -11.02 16.20 -10.90
CA ARG A 987 -10.79 14.75 -10.84
C ARG A 987 -11.01 14.14 -9.45
N ASN A 988 -11.37 14.94 -8.44
CA ASN A 988 -11.71 14.48 -7.10
C ASN A 988 -13.23 14.32 -6.89
N SER A 989 -14.07 14.89 -7.76
CA SER A 989 -15.46 14.44 -7.90
C SER A 989 -15.43 13.06 -8.56
N THR A 990 -16.32 12.17 -8.12
CA THR A 990 -16.31 10.73 -8.38
C THR A 990 -16.69 10.32 -9.81
N LEU A 991 -16.03 10.93 -10.81
CA LEU A 991 -16.13 10.64 -12.25
C LEU A 991 -15.46 9.31 -12.67
N GLY A 992 -15.05 8.45 -11.74
CA GLY A 992 -14.59 7.10 -12.07
C GLY A 992 -14.37 6.26 -10.83
N THR A 993 -14.95 5.05 -10.79
CA THR A 993 -14.87 4.05 -9.71
C THR A 993 -13.46 3.48 -9.52
N GLY A 994 -12.46 4.35 -9.29
CA GLY A 994 -11.04 4.04 -9.11
C GLY A 994 -10.56 4.01 -7.66
N GLY A 995 -11.47 3.93 -6.68
CA GLY A 995 -11.20 3.78 -5.25
C GLY A 995 -12.33 4.41 -4.44
N GLY A 996 -12.87 3.69 -3.45
CA GLY A 996 -13.93 4.16 -2.55
C GLY A 996 -15.29 3.47 -2.69
N THR A 997 -15.63 2.87 -3.83
CA THR A 997 -16.93 2.20 -4.06
C THR A 997 -16.87 0.69 -3.92
N ASP A 998 -15.96 0.18 -3.11
CA ASP A 998 -15.78 -1.26 -2.92
C ASP A 998 -16.86 -1.79 -1.99
N HIS A 999 -17.12 -3.09 -2.13
CA HIS A 999 -18.36 -3.70 -1.68
C HIS A 999 -18.65 -3.45 -0.18
N ASP A 1000 -17.68 -3.41 0.75
CA ASP A 1000 -18.01 -3.29 2.19
C ASP A 1000 -16.92 -2.59 3.06
N ASP A 1001 -16.41 -1.43 2.65
CA ASP A 1001 -15.39 -0.72 3.45
C ASP A 1001 -16.01 0.22 4.51
N ALA A 1002 -16.06 -0.20 5.78
CA ALA A 1002 -16.66 0.58 6.86
C ALA A 1002 -15.75 1.72 7.40
N GLU A 1003 -14.44 1.68 7.14
CA GLU A 1003 -13.49 2.61 7.75
C GLU A 1003 -13.25 3.84 6.87
N ILE A 1004 -13.65 5.01 7.36
CA ILE A 1004 -13.33 6.27 6.69
C ILE A 1004 -12.01 6.85 7.19
N ARG A 1005 -11.11 6.93 6.23
CA ARG A 1005 -9.74 7.40 6.39
C ARG A 1005 -9.70 8.91 6.26
N ALA A 1006 -8.72 9.53 6.93
CA ALA A 1006 -8.59 10.97 6.90
C ALA A 1006 -8.31 11.48 5.48
N ARG A 1007 -9.17 12.38 5.00
CA ARG A 1007 -9.13 12.95 3.64
C ARG A 1007 -9.48 14.44 3.67
N PRO A 1008 -9.08 15.23 2.66
CA PRO A 1008 -9.71 16.54 2.48
C PRO A 1008 -11.22 16.35 2.27
N LEU A 1009 -12.01 17.34 2.68
CA LEU A 1009 -13.43 17.39 2.33
C LEU A 1009 -13.59 17.26 0.80
N TYR A 1010 -14.65 16.58 0.38
CA TYR A 1010 -15.03 16.64 -1.04
C TYR A 1010 -15.39 18.07 -1.41
N ARG A 1011 -15.31 18.39 -2.70
CA ARG A 1011 -15.51 19.76 -3.17
C ARG A 1011 -16.86 20.31 -2.72
N TRP A 1012 -17.93 19.54 -2.90
CA TRP A 1012 -19.28 19.98 -2.55
C TRP A 1012 -19.59 19.84 -1.05
N GLU A 1013 -18.85 19.00 -0.32
CA GLU A 1013 -18.86 19.07 1.15
C GLU A 1013 -18.29 20.40 1.65
N ASP A 1014 -17.16 20.86 1.08
CA ASP A 1014 -16.47 22.11 1.44
C ASP A 1014 -17.33 23.35 1.09
N ILE A 1015 -17.88 23.39 -0.14
CA ILE A 1015 -18.70 24.50 -0.65
C ILE A 1015 -19.93 24.77 0.24
N PHE A 1016 -20.64 23.71 0.65
CA PHE A 1016 -21.87 23.86 1.43
C PHE A 1016 -21.60 24.23 2.90
N ASP A 1017 -20.40 23.96 3.42
CA ASP A 1017 -20.00 24.29 4.79
C ASP A 1017 -19.27 25.66 4.88
N ASP A 1018 -18.92 26.27 3.74
CA ASP A 1018 -18.22 27.55 3.66
C ASP A 1018 -19.16 28.74 4.01
N PRO A 1019 -18.72 29.69 4.86
CA PRO A 1019 -19.50 30.88 5.18
C PRO A 1019 -19.48 31.90 4.02
N ILE A 1020 -20.56 32.70 3.88
CA ILE A 1020 -20.69 33.75 2.84
C ILE A 1020 -19.70 34.93 3.03
N SER A 1021 -19.16 35.11 4.23
CA SER A 1021 -18.36 36.28 4.58
C SER A 1021 -16.90 36.21 4.07
N ASN A 1022 -16.36 37.37 3.69
CA ASN A 1022 -14.92 37.61 3.46
C ASN A 1022 -14.04 37.44 4.73
N GLU A 1023 -14.64 37.18 5.89
CA GLU A 1023 -13.91 36.98 7.13
C GLU A 1023 -12.96 35.78 7.03
N ARG A 1024 -11.69 36.06 7.32
CA ARG A 1024 -10.61 35.07 7.46
C ARG A 1024 -10.87 34.20 8.69
N THR A 1025 -11.85 33.30 8.63
CA THR A 1025 -11.99 32.26 9.65
C THR A 1025 -10.68 31.48 9.74
N ARG A 1026 -10.20 31.26 10.98
CA ARG A 1026 -8.88 30.67 11.26
C ARG A 1026 -8.81 29.23 10.73
N ARG A 1027 -8.28 29.08 9.50
CA ARG A 1027 -8.07 27.84 8.73
C ARG A 1027 -7.29 26.73 9.45
N TRP A 1028 -6.66 27.06 10.58
CA TRP A 1028 -5.87 26.11 11.37
C TRP A 1028 -6.73 25.18 12.23
N LEU A 1029 -7.88 25.65 12.74
CA LEU A 1029 -8.73 24.88 13.65
C LEU A 1029 -9.25 23.56 13.04
N PRO A 1030 -9.75 23.49 11.79
CA PRO A 1030 -10.16 22.22 11.19
C PRO A 1030 -8.99 21.25 11.03
N LYS A 1031 -7.81 21.74 10.65
CA LYS A 1031 -6.60 20.91 10.53
C LYS A 1031 -6.12 20.37 11.86
N MET A 1032 -6.19 21.17 12.92
CA MET A 1032 -5.92 20.70 14.28
C MET A 1032 -6.85 19.57 14.69
N LYS A 1033 -8.15 19.65 14.37
CA LYS A 1033 -9.10 18.57 14.68
C LYS A 1033 -8.70 17.27 14.00
N VAL A 1034 -8.16 17.32 12.79
CA VAL A 1034 -7.61 16.13 12.11
C VAL A 1034 -6.33 15.64 12.75
N TRP A 1035 -5.41 16.54 13.06
CA TRP A 1035 -4.16 16.21 13.75
C TRP A 1035 -4.38 15.59 15.12
N LEU A 1036 -5.43 16.01 15.82
CA LEU A 1036 -5.86 15.48 17.10
C LEU A 1036 -6.80 14.27 16.97
N GLY A 1037 -7.03 13.74 15.76
CA GLY A 1037 -7.88 12.55 15.57
C GLY A 1037 -9.36 12.75 15.90
N LEU A 1038 -9.80 14.00 16.06
CA LEU A 1038 -11.19 14.36 16.38
C LEU A 1038 -12.09 14.42 15.14
N ASN A 1039 -11.52 14.62 13.95
CA ASN A 1039 -12.25 14.66 12.68
C ASN A 1039 -11.36 14.09 11.56
N PRO A 1040 -11.80 13.20 10.67
CA PRO A 1040 -10.99 12.74 9.53
C PRO A 1040 -10.88 13.80 8.43
N TYR A 1041 -11.72 14.84 8.44
CA TYR A 1041 -11.84 15.79 7.34
C TYR A 1041 -11.19 17.14 7.62
N TRP A 1042 -10.50 17.68 6.61
CA TRP A 1042 -10.00 19.06 6.62
C TRP A 1042 -10.35 19.82 5.34
N HIS A 1043 -10.44 21.14 5.43
CA HIS A 1043 -10.74 22.01 4.29
C HIS A 1043 -9.50 22.14 3.38
N SER A 1044 -9.69 22.06 2.06
CA SER A 1044 -8.57 22.10 1.11
C SER A 1044 -7.93 23.50 1.07
N ARG A 1045 -6.59 23.57 0.94
CA ARG A 1045 -5.86 24.86 0.97
C ARG A 1045 -6.15 25.78 -0.23
N LYS A 1046 -6.77 25.27 -1.30
CA LYS A 1046 -6.72 25.88 -2.65
C LYS A 1046 -8.04 26.45 -3.19
N ALA A 1047 -9.21 26.10 -2.65
CA ALA A 1047 -10.47 26.70 -3.07
C ALA A 1047 -10.84 27.83 -2.09
N ARG A 1048 -10.72 29.09 -2.51
CA ARG A 1048 -11.52 30.16 -1.89
C ARG A 1048 -12.86 30.11 -2.60
N THR A 1049 -13.88 29.61 -1.93
CA THR A 1049 -15.25 29.82 -2.40
C THR A 1049 -15.83 30.98 -1.61
N SER A 1050 -16.69 31.78 -2.23
CA SER A 1050 -17.38 32.87 -1.54
C SER A 1050 -18.56 32.35 -0.69
N GLY A 1051 -18.63 31.03 -0.44
CA GLY A 1051 -19.81 30.38 0.12
C GLY A 1051 -20.99 30.39 -0.86
N VAL A 1052 -22.00 29.55 -0.57
CA VAL A 1052 -23.25 29.49 -1.34
C VAL A 1052 -24.41 30.01 -0.49
N SER A 1053 -25.23 30.87 -1.09
CA SER A 1053 -26.50 31.33 -0.53
C SER A 1053 -27.66 30.81 -1.37
N LEU A 1054 -28.82 30.61 -0.74
CA LEU A 1054 -30.02 30.01 -1.32
C LEU A 1054 -31.19 30.99 -1.23
N ASP A 1055 -31.99 31.05 -2.29
CA ASP A 1055 -33.19 31.89 -2.37
C ASP A 1055 -34.37 31.27 -1.62
N LEU A 1056 -34.31 31.39 -0.31
CA LEU A 1056 -35.27 30.86 0.64
C LEU A 1056 -35.73 31.95 1.60
N ARG A 1057 -36.99 31.90 1.99
CA ARG A 1057 -37.56 32.72 3.08
C ARG A 1057 -37.99 31.81 4.22
N LEU A 1058 -37.82 32.26 5.46
CA LEU A 1058 -38.34 31.55 6.63
C LEU A 1058 -39.79 32.01 6.87
N GLU A 1059 -40.75 31.12 6.65
CA GLU A 1059 -42.18 31.35 6.87
C GLU A 1059 -42.73 30.24 7.78
N ASP A 1060 -43.46 30.61 8.83
CA ASP A 1060 -44.08 29.67 9.80
C ASP A 1060 -43.12 28.60 10.36
N GLY A 1061 -41.85 28.98 10.57
CA GLY A 1061 -40.83 28.08 11.12
C GLY A 1061 -40.29 27.05 10.13
N SER A 1062 -40.55 27.22 8.82
CA SER A 1062 -40.02 26.39 7.72
C SER A 1062 -39.37 27.27 6.66
N TYR A 1063 -38.34 26.75 5.96
CA TYR A 1063 -37.80 27.42 4.78
C TYR A 1063 -38.69 27.13 3.57
N VAL A 1064 -39.11 28.17 2.86
CA VAL A 1064 -39.95 28.11 1.66
C VAL A 1064 -39.23 28.81 0.50
N MET A 1065 -39.43 28.32 -0.71
CA MET A 1065 -38.88 28.91 -1.94
C MET A 1065 -39.55 30.26 -2.24
N ILE A 1066 -38.79 31.24 -2.72
CA ILE A 1066 -39.32 32.53 -3.15
C ILE A 1066 -39.95 32.37 -4.54
N ASP A 1067 -41.25 32.63 -4.66
CA ASP A 1067 -41.96 32.55 -5.94
C ASP A 1067 -41.99 33.94 -6.60
N HIS A 1068 -41.07 34.18 -7.52
CA HIS A 1068 -40.88 35.48 -8.17
C HIS A 1068 -42.08 35.95 -8.98
N GLU A 1069 -42.99 35.06 -9.41
CA GLU A 1069 -44.22 35.46 -10.10
C GLU A 1069 -45.28 35.99 -9.12
N VAL A 1070 -45.40 35.37 -7.94
CA VAL A 1070 -46.34 35.76 -6.89
C VAL A 1070 -45.90 37.06 -6.21
N ASP A 1071 -44.60 37.22 -5.96
CA ASP A 1071 -44.07 38.45 -5.35
C ASP A 1071 -44.15 39.66 -6.32
N ARG A 1072 -43.97 39.47 -7.64
CA ARG A 1072 -44.25 40.52 -8.63
C ARG A 1072 -45.73 40.91 -8.72
N LEU A 1073 -46.64 39.96 -8.48
CA LEU A 1073 -48.08 40.24 -8.43
C LEU A 1073 -48.47 40.96 -7.14
N LYS A 1074 -47.82 40.66 -6.01
CA LYS A 1074 -48.02 41.38 -4.74
C LYS A 1074 -47.44 42.80 -4.78
N GLU A 1075 -46.27 43.00 -5.37
CA GLU A 1075 -45.67 44.34 -5.58
C GLU A 1075 -46.46 45.21 -6.57
N LYS A 1076 -47.24 44.62 -7.47
CA LYS A 1076 -48.15 45.39 -8.37
C LYS A 1076 -49.49 45.75 -7.74
N VAL A 1077 -49.82 45.16 -6.58
CA VAL A 1077 -51.07 45.39 -5.84
C VAL A 1077 -50.88 46.36 -4.67
N VAL A 1078 -49.62 46.66 -4.31
CA VAL A 1078 -49.22 47.77 -3.43
C VAL A 1078 -48.86 48.98 -4.29
#